data_AF-A0A6J4DY19-F1
#
_entry.id   AF-A0A6J4DY19-F1
#
_cell.length_a   1.000
_cell.length_b   1.000
_cell.length_c   1.000
_cell.angle_alpha   90.00
_cell.angle_beta   90.00
_cell.angle_gamma   90.00
#
_symmetry.space_group_name_H-M   'P 1'
#
loop_
_entity.id
_entity.type
_entity.pdbx_description
1 polymer ?
#
loop_
_entity_poly.entity_id
_entity_poly.type
_entity_poly.pdbx_seq_one_letter_code
_entity_poly.pdbx_strand_id
1 'polypeptide(L)'
;MQVKVVRDILHEELLLKLKKLASSAEVQFSKLVVFKGSTWQEDVWRYKGREKLNLFARGSCSQELTLLNKVFIVNYLWERRASSKQVSFSRVRDLISPIKNFVSQGSTSLVDLDQDYYFRTFGFLQSRYKYPAGPCRAINYFVRFLFDSGLAPQNFDLIGAHDLEERDKYGRLEAGDKLPLPELIKAIIALKWAIKTQWDGSLRAQIDYLAVLTQVFQFGLGLRIGEILRLPKNCLVEIGGEMYCRVWTEKGSEPIARYVPTIWRSAFSDAVDSINNICQPYRARALSIENGSFADELKERFHARANKIESEVQNALERLHCKVRSNVADTKSRLHLLKSVSDDEMIELKNLAEYLPVASSSTSAASLLKFYRANGFNLISKPLGKKKCAHYVQGRDLKKRIKELVELRRGFLLYDEVFEILHGRQPAKNGSKDRFAFKDKLKLWIMSSFECFAFTGEPSLHGRRTVYLSRADALLAVRTVVGGGYDKAKYIPVLDAEQLFPEFFNQKTLTSVALDSERSFYSFLKLSSARKNFYRPSPLPSELRYRAAYGFLIDQSSIIDAVESSFVSINSRVSAALVEDIKEEFLADGMQISSASFGINQQVSDYLFLVPASLGGVYNEYLPSIFDYHAVLHVIKPTNIARSAFFRYGIAADEKLIKSFQSHKGRHWQTNSLFRAGLAASIVNKWMGRTDSQGDHYDHQTPRERAAKVSELMLSEQSRFIGELANKVKSWSGTNVSDEHIQGYLNNTLQTVHYGPLGHCFRDINLKPCEFHLKCLTGNAGKGCREFVVDMSDPIQVKQIEAERSRAENELSRLFEAINRPDVPVESVEMHIEHQMTVFRNASYILDRSDIVLTQEQVEQSQDYQPFVHEGSIPSDCVFQCGAT
;
A
#
# COMPACT_ATOMS: atom_id res chain seq x y z
N MET A 1 13.97 63.66 2.33
CA MET A 1 14.59 64.02 3.61
C MET A 1 14.26 62.94 4.63
N GLN A 2 15.18 62.00 4.88
CA GLN A 2 15.41 61.33 6.17
C GLN A 2 16.71 60.55 6.02
N VAL A 3 17.69 60.97 6.81
CA VAL A 3 19.08 60.52 6.80
C VAL A 3 19.14 59.03 7.16
N LYS A 4 19.64 58.17 6.26
CA LYS A 4 20.06 56.81 6.63
C LYS A 4 21.31 56.96 7.50
N VAL A 5 21.08 57.10 8.80
CA VAL A 5 22.13 57.03 9.81
C VAL A 5 22.66 55.60 9.78
N VAL A 6 23.91 55.40 9.33
CA VAL A 6 24.67 54.18 9.57
C VAL A 6 24.80 54.06 11.08
N ARG A 7 24.16 53.04 11.69
CA ARG A 7 24.13 52.87 13.16
C ARG A 7 25.12 51.81 13.68
N ASP A 8 25.64 50.94 12.83
CA ASP A 8 26.63 49.92 13.19
C ASP A 8 27.42 49.47 11.95
N ILE A 9 28.75 49.67 11.95
CA ILE A 9 29.64 49.34 10.83
C ILE A 9 29.72 47.83 10.61
N LEU A 10 29.72 47.04 11.69
CA LEU A 10 29.80 45.59 11.62
C LEU A 10 28.55 45.02 10.94
N HIS A 11 27.38 45.52 11.32
CA HIS A 11 26.12 45.14 10.71
C HIS A 11 26.08 45.40 9.20
N GLU A 12 26.50 46.59 8.75
CA GLU A 12 26.55 46.93 7.32
C GLU A 12 27.57 46.08 6.55
N GLU A 13 28.72 45.76 7.16
CA GLU A 13 29.72 44.88 6.55
C GLU A 13 29.18 43.45 6.35
N LEU A 14 28.48 42.90 7.36
CA LEU A 14 27.82 41.60 7.29
C LEU A 14 26.69 41.61 6.24
N LEU A 15 25.91 42.68 6.15
CA LEU A 15 24.87 42.84 5.12
C LEU A 15 25.44 42.86 3.69
N LEU A 16 26.57 43.55 3.48
CA LEU A 16 27.26 43.56 2.18
C LEU A 16 27.77 42.16 1.81
N LYS A 17 28.35 41.44 2.76
CA LYS A 17 28.79 40.05 2.58
C LYS A 17 27.61 39.12 2.26
N LEU A 18 26.50 39.24 2.99
CA LEU A 18 25.30 38.45 2.74
C LEU A 18 24.71 38.70 1.36
N LYS A 19 24.65 39.96 0.89
CA LYS A 19 24.18 40.30 -0.46
C LYS A 19 25.05 39.68 -1.56
N LYS A 20 26.37 39.65 -1.36
CA LYS A 20 27.31 39.00 -2.29
C LYS A 20 27.07 37.49 -2.34
N LEU A 21 26.91 36.84 -1.18
CA LEU A 21 26.61 35.42 -1.09
C LEU A 21 25.23 35.08 -1.68
N ALA A 22 24.24 35.95 -1.48
CA ALA A 22 22.90 35.81 -2.05
C ALA A 22 22.91 35.81 -3.58
N SER A 23 23.71 36.67 -4.20
CA SER A 23 23.86 36.71 -5.67
C SER A 23 24.40 35.38 -6.21
N SER A 24 25.38 34.78 -5.51
CA SER A 24 25.89 33.45 -5.86
C SER A 24 24.88 32.35 -5.61
N ALA A 25 24.19 32.38 -4.45
CA ALA A 25 23.18 31.41 -4.07
C ALA A 25 21.97 31.44 -5.02
N GLU A 26 21.55 32.60 -5.53
CA GLU A 26 20.46 32.71 -6.50
C GLU A 26 20.82 32.02 -7.83
N VAL A 27 22.06 32.19 -8.30
CA VAL A 27 22.56 31.45 -9.47
C VAL A 27 22.59 29.95 -9.20
N GLN A 28 23.05 29.52 -8.04
CA GLN A 28 23.06 28.11 -7.64
C GLN A 28 21.65 27.53 -7.53
N PHE A 29 20.71 28.29 -6.98
CA PHE A 29 19.29 27.92 -6.86
C PHE A 29 18.69 27.58 -8.22
N SER A 30 18.93 28.41 -9.22
CA SER A 30 18.42 28.17 -10.60
C SER A 30 18.97 26.88 -11.23
N LYS A 31 20.15 26.42 -10.78
CA LYS A 31 20.81 25.21 -11.26
C LYS A 31 20.44 23.96 -10.46
N LEU A 32 19.78 24.11 -9.31
CA LEU A 32 19.36 23.00 -8.45
C LEU A 32 18.00 22.44 -8.93
N VAL A 33 18.03 21.22 -9.49
CA VAL A 33 16.83 20.51 -10.00
C VAL A 33 15.77 20.25 -8.90
N VAL A 34 16.16 20.31 -7.63
CA VAL A 34 15.29 20.02 -6.48
C VAL A 34 14.24 21.10 -6.19
N PHE A 35 14.34 22.32 -6.74
CA PHE A 35 13.36 23.40 -6.49
C PHE A 35 12.41 23.65 -7.68
N LYS A 36 12.04 22.59 -8.40
CA LYS A 36 11.19 22.70 -9.59
C LYS A 36 9.84 23.34 -9.26
N GLY A 37 9.54 24.46 -9.94
CA GLY A 37 8.28 25.19 -9.78
C GLY A 37 8.28 26.23 -8.65
N SER A 38 9.45 26.58 -8.11
CA SER A 38 9.62 27.71 -7.20
C SER A 38 10.58 28.76 -7.75
N THR A 39 10.35 30.01 -7.37
CA THR A 39 11.23 31.14 -7.69
C THR A 39 11.98 31.60 -6.43
N TRP A 40 13.21 32.11 -6.60
CA TRP A 40 14.06 32.54 -5.49
C TRP A 40 13.37 33.58 -4.57
N GLN A 41 12.53 34.43 -5.16
CA GLN A 41 11.82 35.49 -4.45
C GLN A 41 10.68 34.98 -3.55
N GLU A 42 10.16 33.77 -3.77
CA GLU A 42 9.12 33.18 -2.94
C GLU A 42 9.61 32.89 -1.50
N ASP A 43 8.72 33.04 -0.52
CA ASP A 43 8.98 32.69 0.89
C ASP A 43 8.67 31.21 1.20
N VAL A 44 8.04 30.52 0.24
CA VAL A 44 7.73 29.09 0.31
C VAL A 44 8.24 28.42 -0.95
N TRP A 45 9.23 27.54 -0.79
CA TRP A 45 9.76 26.76 -1.90
C TRP A 45 9.15 25.38 -1.98
N ARG A 46 9.11 24.79 -3.17
CA ARG A 46 8.69 23.41 -3.39
C ARG A 46 9.90 22.52 -3.56
N TYR A 47 10.14 21.66 -2.56
CA TYR A 47 11.16 20.63 -2.66
C TYR A 47 10.65 19.46 -3.52
N LYS A 48 11.43 19.08 -4.54
CA LYS A 48 11.11 18.08 -5.55
C LYS A 48 9.73 18.30 -6.22
N GLY A 49 9.26 19.55 -6.26
CA GLY A 49 7.97 19.94 -6.84
C GLY A 49 6.72 19.53 -6.05
N ARG A 50 6.86 18.86 -4.89
CA ARG A 50 5.73 18.36 -4.10
C ARG A 50 5.65 19.03 -2.72
N GLU A 51 6.73 18.92 -1.95
CA GLU A 51 6.74 19.28 -0.54
C GLU A 51 6.96 20.78 -0.32
N LYS A 52 6.13 21.40 0.51
CA LYS A 52 6.25 22.84 0.82
C LYS A 52 7.28 23.08 1.91
N LEU A 53 8.37 23.76 1.55
CA LEU A 53 9.37 24.30 2.47
C LEU A 53 9.00 25.73 2.82
N ASN A 54 8.38 25.89 3.99
CA ASN A 54 8.20 27.20 4.57
C ASN A 54 9.54 27.66 5.15
N LEU A 55 10.24 28.53 4.43
CA LEU A 55 11.52 29.08 4.87
C LEU A 55 11.36 29.81 6.21
N PHE A 56 10.16 30.35 6.49
CA PHE A 56 9.81 31.03 7.74
C PHE A 56 8.42 30.65 8.27
N ALA A 57 8.17 30.90 9.56
CA ALA A 57 6.84 30.80 10.17
C ALA A 57 6.10 32.14 10.03
N ARG A 58 4.75 32.14 10.04
CA ARG A 58 3.93 33.35 9.95
C ARG A 58 4.25 34.31 11.11
N GLY A 59 4.96 35.41 10.85
CA GLY A 59 5.36 36.43 11.82
C GLY A 59 6.48 37.34 11.29
N SER A 60 6.59 38.56 11.80
CA SER A 60 7.50 39.62 11.33
C SER A 60 8.98 39.30 11.58
N CYS A 61 9.65 38.69 10.61
CA CYS A 61 11.10 38.53 10.59
C CYS A 61 11.72 39.60 9.68
N SER A 62 12.95 40.02 9.97
CA SER A 62 13.68 40.96 9.13
C SER A 62 14.00 40.33 7.75
N GLN A 63 14.00 41.17 6.71
CA GLN A 63 14.31 40.73 5.34
C GLN A 63 15.73 40.15 5.24
N GLU A 64 16.65 40.59 6.09
CA GLU A 64 18.02 40.10 6.15
C GLU A 64 18.14 38.65 6.64
N LEU A 65 17.47 38.28 7.75
CA LEU A 65 17.51 36.91 8.26
C LEU A 65 16.79 35.95 7.32
N THR A 66 15.80 36.47 6.59
CA THR A 66 15.12 35.75 5.50
C THR A 66 16.09 35.38 4.39
N LEU A 67 16.87 36.36 3.94
CA LEU A 67 17.89 36.16 2.93
C LEU A 67 18.99 35.20 3.41
N LEU A 68 19.41 35.30 4.67
CA LEU A 68 20.41 34.41 5.27
C LEU A 68 19.97 32.94 5.24
N ASN A 69 18.71 32.65 5.59
CA ASN A 69 18.22 31.27 5.57
C ASN A 69 18.17 30.70 4.15
N LYS A 70 17.77 31.52 3.17
CA LYS A 70 17.79 31.15 1.74
C LYS A 70 19.21 30.79 1.30
N VAL A 71 20.20 31.63 1.64
CA VAL A 71 21.62 31.39 1.31
C VAL A 71 22.13 30.12 1.98
N PHE A 72 21.87 29.92 3.28
CA PHE A 72 22.30 28.74 4.02
C PHE A 72 21.80 27.43 3.37
N ILE A 73 20.49 27.35 3.11
CA ILE A 73 19.89 26.14 2.55
C ILE A 73 20.43 25.84 1.16
N VAL A 74 20.57 26.87 0.31
CA VAL A 74 21.10 26.66 -1.03
C VAL A 74 22.57 26.25 -0.99
N ASN A 75 23.40 26.89 -0.15
CA ASN A 75 24.80 26.52 -0.04
C ASN A 75 24.97 25.07 0.45
N TYR A 76 24.23 24.68 1.49
CA TYR A 76 24.26 23.33 2.04
C TYR A 76 23.91 22.25 1.00
N LEU A 77 22.89 22.52 0.17
CA LEU A 77 22.46 21.64 -0.91
C LEU A 77 23.44 21.65 -2.09
N TRP A 78 24.00 22.81 -2.41
CA TRP A 78 24.94 22.98 -3.51
C TRP A 78 26.22 22.19 -3.28
N GLU A 79 26.81 22.25 -2.09
CA GLU A 79 27.99 21.46 -1.72
C GLU A 79 27.78 19.95 -1.88
N ARG A 80 26.53 19.49 -1.67
CA ARG A 80 26.15 18.08 -1.70
C ARG A 80 25.57 17.62 -3.03
N ARG A 81 25.57 18.48 -4.05
CA ARG A 81 24.99 18.19 -5.38
C ARG A 81 25.66 17.05 -6.13
N ALA A 82 26.97 16.84 -5.90
CA ALA A 82 27.77 15.80 -6.55
C ALA A 82 27.70 14.45 -5.81
N SER A 83 27.10 14.39 -4.62
CA SER A 83 26.87 13.14 -3.91
C SER A 83 25.83 12.29 -4.64
N SER A 84 26.04 10.97 -4.70
CA SER A 84 25.06 10.02 -5.25
C SER A 84 23.73 9.98 -4.48
N LYS A 85 23.68 10.58 -3.28
CA LYS A 85 22.50 10.67 -2.42
C LYS A 85 22.03 12.12 -2.27
N GLN A 86 20.80 12.41 -2.74
CA GLN A 86 20.13 13.68 -2.51
C GLN A 86 19.68 13.81 -1.05
N VAL A 87 19.75 15.03 -0.49
CA VAL A 87 19.31 15.34 0.88
C VAL A 87 17.79 15.12 1.02
N SER A 88 17.35 14.48 2.11
CA SER A 88 15.91 14.23 2.37
C SER A 88 15.15 15.51 2.72
N PHE A 89 13.83 15.55 2.44
CA PHE A 89 12.98 16.70 2.81
C PHE A 89 13.00 17.01 4.32
N SER A 90 12.87 16.01 5.19
CA SER A 90 12.92 16.19 6.64
C SER A 90 14.23 16.83 7.10
N ARG A 91 15.37 16.41 6.54
CA ARG A 91 16.66 17.04 6.82
C ARG A 91 16.71 18.51 6.38
N VAL A 92 16.18 18.83 5.19
CA VAL A 92 16.10 20.22 4.74
C VAL A 92 15.19 21.04 5.67
N ARG A 93 14.05 20.47 6.10
CA ARG A 93 13.15 21.10 7.06
C ARG A 93 13.82 21.36 8.41
N ASP A 94 14.60 20.40 8.91
CA ASP A 94 15.34 20.55 10.17
C ASP A 94 16.41 21.65 10.06
N LEU A 95 17.08 21.76 8.90
CA LEU A 95 18.06 22.81 8.61
C LEU A 95 17.44 24.20 8.43
N ILE A 96 16.14 24.31 8.16
CA ILE A 96 15.45 25.61 8.10
C ILE A 96 15.16 26.14 9.52
N SER A 97 15.07 25.25 10.51
CA SER A 97 14.64 25.57 11.88
C SER A 97 15.61 26.43 12.72
N PRO A 98 16.95 26.41 12.54
CA PRO A 98 17.88 27.20 13.36
C PRO A 98 17.54 28.68 13.41
N ILE A 99 17.40 29.35 12.27
CA ILE A 99 17.06 30.79 12.24
C ILE A 99 15.71 31.05 12.91
N LYS A 100 14.72 30.16 12.75
CA LYS A 100 13.43 30.29 13.44
C LYS A 100 13.60 30.25 14.96
N ASN A 101 14.49 29.37 15.45
CA ASN A 101 14.79 29.27 16.87
C ASN A 101 15.51 30.53 17.36
N PHE A 102 16.51 31.05 16.64
CA PHE A 102 17.16 32.33 16.98
C PHE A 102 16.17 33.50 17.05
N VAL A 103 15.28 33.63 16.05
CA VAL A 103 14.23 34.67 16.04
C VAL A 103 13.28 34.50 17.21
N SER A 104 12.91 33.27 17.58
CA SER A 104 12.06 33.01 18.74
C SER A 104 12.69 33.43 20.06
N GLN A 105 14.02 33.52 20.12
CA GLN A 105 14.76 34.02 21.29
C GLN A 105 15.03 35.54 21.23
N GLY A 106 14.50 36.24 20.23
CA GLY A 106 14.59 37.70 20.11
C GLY A 106 15.61 38.22 19.10
N SER A 107 16.26 37.35 18.31
CA SER A 107 17.19 37.79 17.26
C SER A 107 16.42 38.53 16.15
N THR A 108 16.83 39.76 15.87
CA THR A 108 16.21 40.62 14.85
C THR A 108 17.12 40.88 13.66
N SER A 109 18.43 40.69 13.82
CA SER A 109 19.45 41.07 12.84
C SER A 109 20.65 40.14 12.79
N LEU A 110 21.54 40.33 11.80
CA LEU A 110 22.78 39.54 11.67
C LEU A 110 23.74 39.68 12.86
N VAL A 111 23.77 40.85 13.51
CA VAL A 111 24.64 41.09 14.66
C VAL A 111 24.13 40.42 15.93
N ASP A 112 22.82 40.13 16.01
CA ASP A 112 22.22 39.37 17.10
C ASP A 112 22.55 37.87 17.03
N LEU A 113 23.23 37.39 15.99
CA LEU A 113 23.67 36.00 15.88
C LEU A 113 25.03 35.84 16.54
N ASP A 114 25.11 36.03 17.86
CA ASP A 114 26.31 35.95 18.67
C ASP A 114 26.31 34.72 19.62
N GLN A 115 27.35 34.59 20.44
CA GLN A 115 27.49 33.47 21.40
C GLN A 115 26.35 33.44 22.43
N ASP A 116 25.87 34.61 22.87
CA ASP A 116 24.83 34.70 23.90
C ASP A 116 23.47 34.24 23.35
N TYR A 117 23.14 34.62 22.11
CA TYR A 117 21.96 34.11 21.43
C TYR A 117 22.08 32.64 21.08
N TYR A 118 23.28 32.17 20.74
CA TYR A 118 23.54 30.74 20.56
C TYR A 118 23.26 29.95 21.84
N PHE A 119 23.82 30.36 22.98
CA PHE A 119 23.58 29.67 24.27
C PHE A 119 22.11 29.73 24.71
N ARG A 120 21.45 30.89 24.58
CA ARG A 120 20.02 31.02 24.88
C ARG A 120 19.17 30.10 24.00
N THR A 121 19.44 30.07 22.70
CA THR A 121 18.73 29.21 21.76
C THR A 121 19.00 27.74 22.05
N PHE A 122 20.24 27.38 22.38
CA PHE A 122 20.63 26.02 22.73
C PHE A 122 19.95 25.53 24.01
N GLY A 123 19.96 26.34 25.09
CA GLY A 123 19.27 26.03 26.35
C GLY A 123 17.74 25.98 26.19
N PHE A 124 17.16 26.83 25.34
CA PHE A 124 15.75 26.74 24.96
C PHE A 124 15.42 25.41 24.28
N LEU A 125 16.27 24.93 23.37
CA LEU A 125 16.06 23.63 22.73
C LEU A 125 16.19 22.47 23.73
N GLN A 126 17.14 22.54 24.65
CA GLN A 126 17.29 21.53 25.71
C GLN A 126 16.05 21.46 26.61
N SER A 127 15.51 22.60 27.03
CA SER A 127 14.30 22.65 27.88
C SER A 127 13.01 22.32 27.14
N ARG A 128 12.93 22.62 25.84
CA ARG A 128 11.71 22.40 25.03
C ARG A 128 11.54 20.96 24.55
N TYR A 129 12.63 20.27 24.21
CA TYR A 129 12.57 18.97 23.55
C TYR A 129 13.07 17.85 24.47
N LYS A 130 12.27 16.79 24.62
CA LYS A 130 12.66 15.56 25.35
C LYS A 130 13.93 14.90 24.78
N TYR A 131 14.22 15.09 23.49
CA TYR A 131 15.43 14.59 22.83
C TYR A 131 16.09 15.72 22.03
N PRO A 132 16.96 16.55 22.64
CA PRO A 132 17.44 17.80 22.03
C PRO A 132 18.54 17.62 20.98
N ALA A 133 19.16 16.43 20.89
CA ALA A 133 20.33 16.18 20.05
C ALA A 133 20.13 16.48 18.55
N GLY A 134 18.95 16.22 17.98
CA GLY A 134 18.64 16.52 16.58
C GLY A 134 18.61 18.03 16.30
N PRO A 135 17.71 18.79 16.96
CA PRO A 135 17.65 20.24 16.85
C PRO A 135 18.97 20.96 17.19
N CYS A 136 19.68 20.54 18.24
CA CYS A 136 20.98 21.12 18.61
C CYS A 136 22.04 20.91 17.53
N ARG A 137 22.08 19.72 16.89
CA ARG A 137 22.97 19.48 15.74
C ARG A 137 22.66 20.41 14.58
N ALA A 138 21.38 20.69 14.29
CA ALA A 138 21.01 21.62 13.22
C ALA A 138 21.50 23.05 13.48
N ILE A 139 21.47 23.52 14.73
CA ILE A 139 22.08 24.79 15.13
C ILE A 139 23.59 24.78 14.88
N ASN A 140 24.30 23.73 15.30
CA ASN A 140 25.75 23.66 15.10
C ASN A 140 26.14 23.71 13.61
N TYR A 141 25.38 23.07 12.72
CA TYR A 141 25.60 23.18 11.27
C TYR A 141 25.38 24.61 10.75
N PHE A 142 24.36 25.30 11.27
CA PHE A 142 24.06 26.67 10.89
C PHE A 142 25.15 27.64 11.36
N VAL A 143 25.60 27.54 12.61
CA VAL A 143 26.67 28.40 13.17
C VAL A 143 28.00 28.17 12.45
N ARG A 144 28.35 26.93 12.12
CA ARG A 144 29.53 26.64 11.29
C ARG A 144 29.45 27.31 9.93
N PHE A 145 28.28 27.26 9.29
CA PHE A 145 28.07 27.97 8.04
C PHE A 145 28.27 29.49 8.18
N LEU A 146 27.80 30.12 9.28
CA LEU A 146 28.05 31.55 9.53
C LEU A 146 29.54 31.84 9.59
N PHE A 147 30.30 31.00 10.30
CA PHE A 147 31.75 31.12 10.41
C PHE A 147 32.44 30.96 9.05
N ASP A 148 32.18 29.86 8.34
CA ASP A 148 32.79 29.52 7.06
C ASP A 148 32.47 30.55 5.96
N SER A 149 31.30 31.19 6.05
CA SER A 149 30.85 32.21 5.10
C SER A 149 31.30 33.63 5.46
N GLY A 150 32.01 33.83 6.58
CA GLY A 150 32.41 35.14 7.08
C GLY A 150 31.23 36.03 7.49
N LEU A 151 30.11 35.42 7.87
CA LEU A 151 28.87 36.07 8.33
C LEU A 151 28.71 36.03 9.85
N ALA A 152 29.64 35.40 10.57
CA ALA A 152 29.66 35.38 12.02
C ALA A 152 30.15 36.75 12.56
N PRO A 153 29.40 37.40 13.48
CA PRO A 153 29.85 38.65 14.11
C PRO A 153 31.04 38.43 15.06
N GLN A 154 31.22 37.20 15.56
CA GLN A 154 32.29 36.78 16.46
C GLN A 154 32.57 35.26 16.35
N ASN A 155 33.60 34.79 17.05
CA ASN A 155 33.86 33.36 17.19
C ASN A 155 32.82 32.69 18.10
N PHE A 156 32.54 31.41 17.83
CA PHE A 156 31.59 30.61 18.60
C PHE A 156 32.24 29.42 19.29
N ASP A 157 31.86 29.19 20.55
CA ASP A 157 32.15 27.97 21.30
C ASP A 157 30.96 27.02 21.16
N LEU A 158 31.12 26.00 20.30
CA LEU A 158 30.07 25.02 20.02
C LEU A 158 30.01 23.94 21.12
N ILE A 159 28.80 23.51 21.46
CA ILE A 159 28.57 22.43 22.44
C ILE A 159 28.52 21.09 21.69
N GLY A 160 29.26 20.09 22.20
CA GLY A 160 29.37 18.75 21.64
C GLY A 160 28.06 17.97 21.75
N ALA A 161 27.66 17.27 20.68
CA ALA A 161 26.41 16.51 20.68
C ALA A 161 26.42 15.27 21.61
N HIS A 162 27.61 14.79 21.99
CA HIS A 162 27.82 13.70 22.95
C HIS A 162 27.44 14.09 24.38
N ASP A 163 27.54 15.37 24.73
CA ASP A 163 27.31 15.87 26.10
C ASP A 163 25.82 16.07 26.42
N LEU A 164 24.93 15.64 25.51
CA LEU A 164 23.48 15.82 25.56
C LEU A 164 22.71 14.51 25.81
N GLU A 165 23.43 13.41 26.01
CA GLU A 165 22.86 12.09 26.26
C GLU A 165 22.68 11.87 27.76
N GLU A 166 21.43 11.91 28.25
CA GLU A 166 21.12 11.62 29.66
C GLU A 166 21.47 10.15 29.98
N ARG A 167 22.35 9.98 30.97
CA ARG A 167 22.77 8.68 31.51
C ARG A 167 22.10 8.49 32.87
N ASP A 168 21.56 7.30 33.12
CA ASP A 168 21.06 6.93 34.43
C ASP A 168 22.22 6.80 35.46
N LYS A 169 21.88 6.65 36.74
CA LYS A 169 22.85 6.44 37.84
C LYS A 169 23.75 5.21 37.69
N TYR A 170 23.53 4.38 36.67
CA TYR A 170 24.29 3.18 36.37
C TYR A 170 25.11 3.34 35.06
N GLY A 171 25.17 4.56 34.50
CA GLY A 171 25.93 4.88 33.29
C GLY A 171 25.29 4.36 32.00
N ARG A 172 24.01 3.98 32.04
CA ARG A 172 23.24 3.54 30.87
C ARG A 172 22.58 4.78 30.27
N LEU A 173 22.62 4.93 28.95
CA LEU A 173 21.75 5.86 28.24
C LEU A 173 20.30 5.62 28.70
N GLU A 174 19.62 6.64 29.24
CA GLU A 174 18.21 6.49 29.64
C GLU A 174 17.43 5.99 28.42
N ALA A 175 16.94 4.77 28.52
CA ALA A 175 16.10 4.19 27.51
C ALA A 175 14.78 4.97 27.52
N GLY A 176 14.65 5.96 26.62
CA GLY A 176 13.33 6.40 26.21
C GLY A 176 12.44 5.19 25.88
N ASP A 177 11.11 5.32 26.00
CA ASP A 177 10.05 4.28 25.84
C ASP A 177 10.09 3.44 24.52
N LYS A 178 11.22 2.83 24.17
CA LYS A 178 11.48 2.13 22.91
C LYS A 178 11.05 0.66 22.97
N LEU A 179 11.04 0.05 24.16
CA LEU A 179 10.54 -1.31 24.34
C LEU A 179 8.99 -1.32 24.29
N PRO A 180 8.38 -2.41 23.78
CA PRO A 180 6.95 -2.62 23.93
C PRO A 180 6.62 -2.94 25.38
N LEU A 181 5.54 -2.34 25.87
CA LEU A 181 4.96 -2.70 27.17
C LEU A 181 4.47 -4.16 27.11
N PRO A 182 4.70 -4.98 28.15
CA PRO A 182 4.21 -6.36 28.19
C PRO A 182 2.71 -6.49 27.92
N GLU A 183 1.93 -5.52 28.40
CA GLU A 183 0.48 -5.42 28.21
C GLU A 183 0.12 -5.22 26.74
N LEU A 184 0.93 -4.45 25.98
CA LEU A 184 0.74 -4.26 24.55
C LEU A 184 0.97 -5.57 23.79
N ILE A 185 2.00 -6.34 24.17
CA ILE A 185 2.26 -7.65 23.55
C ILE A 185 1.09 -8.60 23.82
N LYS A 186 0.63 -8.68 25.08
CA LYS A 186 -0.55 -9.47 25.46
C LYS A 186 -1.79 -9.05 24.68
N ALA A 187 -2.01 -7.75 24.50
CA ALA A 187 -3.13 -7.22 23.73
C ALA A 187 -3.05 -7.63 22.25
N ILE A 188 -1.87 -7.58 21.62
CA ILE A 188 -1.68 -8.01 20.22
C ILE A 188 -1.98 -9.51 20.07
N ILE A 189 -1.53 -10.33 21.02
CA ILE A 189 -1.81 -11.77 21.03
C ILE A 189 -3.32 -12.01 21.22
N ALA A 190 -3.96 -11.32 22.16
CA ALA A 190 -5.40 -11.41 22.37
C ALA A 190 -6.18 -11.00 21.12
N LEU A 191 -5.73 -9.94 20.42
CA LEU A 191 -6.31 -9.49 19.16
C LEU A 191 -6.20 -10.57 18.07
N LYS A 192 -5.03 -11.23 17.94
CA LYS A 192 -4.86 -12.35 16.99
C LYS A 192 -5.95 -13.42 17.20
N TRP A 193 -6.17 -13.82 18.45
CA TRP A 193 -7.16 -14.84 18.79
C TRP A 193 -8.59 -14.35 18.62
N ALA A 194 -8.91 -13.11 19.02
CA ALA A 194 -10.24 -12.55 18.87
C ALA A 194 -10.66 -12.45 17.39
N ILE A 195 -9.74 -12.07 16.49
CA ILE A 195 -9.99 -12.07 15.04
C ILE A 195 -10.31 -13.49 14.56
N LYS A 196 -9.56 -14.51 14.99
CA LYS A 196 -9.84 -15.90 14.61
C LYS A 196 -11.19 -16.40 15.14
N THR A 197 -11.55 -16.05 16.38
CA THR A 197 -12.82 -16.45 17.00
C THR A 197 -14.02 -15.78 16.33
N GLN A 198 -13.86 -14.53 15.89
CA GLN A 198 -14.92 -13.73 15.24
C GLN A 198 -14.75 -13.69 13.71
N TRP A 199 -14.08 -14.69 13.13
CA TRP A 199 -13.78 -14.69 11.70
C TRP A 199 -15.04 -14.81 10.85
N ASP A 200 -15.37 -13.75 10.13
CA ASP A 200 -16.52 -13.68 9.22
C ASP A 200 -16.12 -13.79 7.73
N GLY A 201 -14.82 -13.93 7.46
CA GLY A 201 -14.26 -13.95 6.10
C GLY A 201 -14.34 -12.61 5.36
N SER A 202 -14.81 -11.55 5.99
CA SER A 202 -14.93 -10.23 5.37
C SER A 202 -13.56 -9.68 4.99
N LEU A 203 -13.53 -8.82 3.98
CA LEU A 203 -12.30 -8.14 3.59
C LEU A 203 -11.67 -7.36 4.76
N ARG A 204 -12.49 -6.78 5.63
CA ARG A 204 -11.99 -6.08 6.81
C ARG A 204 -11.28 -7.03 7.78
N ALA A 205 -11.86 -8.19 8.05
CA ALA A 205 -11.24 -9.21 8.89
C ALA A 205 -9.93 -9.73 8.30
N GLN A 206 -9.88 -9.92 6.98
CA GLN A 206 -8.66 -10.31 6.27
C GLN A 206 -7.53 -9.28 6.45
N ILE A 207 -7.80 -8.00 6.15
CA ILE A 207 -6.80 -6.92 6.29
C ILE A 207 -6.33 -6.79 7.74
N ASP A 208 -7.26 -6.87 8.70
CA ASP A 208 -6.94 -6.76 10.12
C ASP A 208 -6.04 -7.92 10.57
N TYR A 209 -6.34 -9.15 10.12
CA TYR A 209 -5.55 -10.32 10.47
C TYR A 209 -4.16 -10.28 9.83
N LEU A 210 -4.06 -9.90 8.55
CA LEU A 210 -2.77 -9.74 7.86
C LEU A 210 -1.87 -8.74 8.59
N ALA A 211 -2.41 -7.61 9.04
CA ALA A 211 -1.65 -6.62 9.82
C ALA A 211 -1.13 -7.20 11.14
N VAL A 212 -1.92 -8.01 11.85
CA VAL A 212 -1.48 -8.70 13.08
C VAL A 212 -0.41 -9.76 12.79
N LEU A 213 -0.54 -10.51 11.68
CA LEU A 213 0.43 -11.53 11.29
C LEU A 213 1.81 -10.94 10.96
N THR A 214 1.91 -9.68 10.54
CA THR A 214 3.21 -9.00 10.40
C THR A 214 4.03 -9.03 11.70
N GLN A 215 3.37 -9.01 12.86
CA GLN A 215 4.03 -8.95 14.17
C GLN A 215 4.82 -10.23 14.45
N VAL A 216 4.41 -11.39 13.93
CA VAL A 216 5.15 -12.65 14.10
C VAL A 216 6.59 -12.52 13.59
N PHE A 217 6.79 -11.86 12.46
CA PHE A 217 8.11 -11.63 11.88
C PHE A 217 8.92 -10.58 12.65
N GLN A 218 8.25 -9.57 13.22
CA GLN A 218 8.92 -8.54 14.03
C GLN A 218 9.43 -9.09 15.36
N PHE A 219 8.60 -9.85 16.08
CA PHE A 219 8.98 -10.43 17.36
C PHE A 219 9.85 -11.69 17.19
N GLY A 220 9.60 -12.52 16.18
CA GLY A 220 10.35 -13.78 16.00
C GLY A 220 11.73 -13.60 15.34
N LEU A 221 11.84 -12.73 14.33
CA LEU A 221 13.08 -12.56 13.56
C LEU A 221 13.68 -11.15 13.68
N GLY A 222 12.95 -10.20 14.28
CA GLY A 222 13.42 -8.82 14.38
C GLY A 222 13.31 -8.05 13.06
N LEU A 223 12.52 -8.52 12.10
CA LEU A 223 12.42 -7.86 10.78
C LEU A 223 11.78 -6.47 10.90
N ARG A 224 12.24 -5.53 10.09
CA ARG A 224 11.52 -4.26 9.91
C ARG A 224 10.25 -4.50 9.14
N ILE A 225 9.26 -3.63 9.35
CA ILE A 225 7.98 -3.77 8.66
C ILE A 225 8.14 -3.62 7.14
N GLY A 226 9.07 -2.77 6.66
CA GLY A 226 9.43 -2.69 5.25
C GLY A 226 10.06 -3.97 4.67
N GLU A 227 10.80 -4.74 5.49
CA GLU A 227 11.35 -6.05 5.10
C GLU A 227 10.23 -7.09 5.02
N ILE A 228 9.28 -7.04 5.97
CA ILE A 228 8.15 -7.96 6.06
C ILE A 228 7.21 -7.79 4.87
N LEU A 229 6.86 -6.55 4.53
CA LEU A 229 5.94 -6.24 3.43
C LEU A 229 6.55 -6.53 2.05
N ARG A 230 7.86 -6.82 1.99
CA ARG A 230 8.57 -7.25 0.77
C ARG A 230 8.94 -8.73 0.77
N LEU A 231 8.53 -9.51 1.77
CA LEU A 231 8.81 -10.95 1.79
C LEU A 231 8.21 -11.65 0.55
N PRO A 232 8.92 -12.61 -0.06
CA PRO A 232 8.35 -13.42 -1.11
C PRO A 232 7.38 -14.46 -0.54
N LYS A 233 6.45 -14.96 -1.36
CA LYS A 233 5.45 -15.98 -0.97
C LYS A 233 6.07 -17.27 -0.42
N ASN A 234 7.26 -17.61 -0.91
CA ASN A 234 8.09 -18.74 -0.46
C ASN A 234 9.22 -18.25 0.44
N CYS A 235 8.91 -17.38 1.41
CA CYS A 235 9.90 -16.85 2.33
C CYS A 235 10.53 -17.94 3.20
N LEU A 236 9.77 -18.96 3.63
CA LEU A 236 10.32 -20.06 4.41
C LEU A 236 10.95 -21.13 3.50
N VAL A 237 12.17 -21.53 3.83
CA VAL A 237 12.92 -22.58 3.12
C VAL A 237 13.67 -23.47 4.09
N GLU A 238 13.81 -24.74 3.74
CA GLU A 238 14.67 -25.69 4.46
C GLU A 238 16.00 -25.85 3.75
N ILE A 239 17.08 -25.71 4.51
CA ILE A 239 18.46 -25.89 4.03
C ILE A 239 19.18 -26.76 5.06
N GLY A 240 19.59 -27.96 4.67
CA GLY A 240 20.32 -28.87 5.56
C GLY A 240 19.55 -29.31 6.81
N GLY A 241 18.22 -29.45 6.72
CA GLY A 241 17.35 -29.82 7.86
C GLY A 241 16.97 -28.65 8.78
N GLU A 242 17.47 -27.45 8.49
CA GLU A 242 17.20 -26.24 9.26
C GLU A 242 16.29 -25.28 8.49
N MET A 243 15.40 -24.58 9.21
CA MET A 243 14.44 -23.63 8.62
C MET A 243 15.03 -22.22 8.56
N TYR A 244 14.90 -21.57 7.41
CA TYR A 244 15.31 -20.19 7.17
C TYR A 244 14.19 -19.36 6.55
N CYS A 245 14.22 -18.05 6.78
CA CYS A 245 13.35 -17.08 6.14
C CYS A 245 14.17 -16.19 5.17
N ARG A 246 13.79 -16.16 3.89
CA ARG A 246 14.38 -15.31 2.86
C ARG A 246 14.00 -13.86 3.09
N VAL A 247 14.99 -12.99 3.25
CA VAL A 247 14.78 -11.56 3.55
C VAL A 247 15.59 -10.68 2.61
N TRP A 248 14.91 -9.72 1.97
CA TRP A 248 15.55 -8.64 1.22
C TRP A 248 16.09 -7.57 2.18
N THR A 249 17.27 -7.83 2.74
CA THR A 249 17.90 -7.01 3.78
C THR A 249 18.08 -5.54 3.38
N GLU A 250 17.57 -4.62 4.21
CA GLU A 250 17.55 -3.17 3.91
C GLU A 250 18.88 -2.47 4.15
N LYS A 251 19.78 -3.10 4.91
CA LYS A 251 20.93 -2.46 5.52
C LYS A 251 22.23 -3.12 5.07
N GLY A 252 22.84 -2.58 4.01
CA GLY A 252 24.26 -2.69 3.62
C GLY A 252 24.89 -4.08 3.49
N SER A 253 24.17 -5.15 3.80
CA SER A 253 24.56 -6.54 3.73
C SER A 253 23.86 -7.19 2.54
N GLU A 254 24.49 -8.19 1.95
CA GLU A 254 23.87 -9.00 0.91
C GLU A 254 22.55 -9.61 1.42
N PRO A 255 21.58 -9.92 0.54
CA PRO A 255 20.40 -10.68 0.90
C PRO A 255 20.78 -11.98 1.62
N ILE A 256 20.44 -12.10 2.90
CA ILE A 256 20.79 -13.24 3.75
C ILE A 256 19.51 -13.89 4.26
N ALA A 257 19.42 -15.21 4.10
CA ALA A 257 18.36 -16.01 4.72
C ALA A 257 18.55 -16.05 6.25
N ARG A 258 17.50 -15.72 7.00
CA ARG A 258 17.49 -15.66 8.47
C ARG A 258 17.16 -17.02 9.04
N TYR A 259 18.02 -17.55 9.92
CA TYR A 259 17.70 -18.76 10.67
C TYR A 259 16.42 -18.58 11.50
N VAL A 260 15.54 -19.58 11.49
CA VAL A 260 14.29 -19.59 12.25
C VAL A 260 14.46 -20.51 13.48
N PRO A 261 14.50 -19.95 14.71
CA PRO A 261 14.62 -20.75 15.92
C PRO A 261 13.49 -21.78 16.05
N THR A 262 13.81 -22.97 16.59
CA THR A 262 12.86 -24.09 16.71
C THR A 262 11.55 -23.69 17.38
N ILE A 263 11.61 -22.88 18.44
CA ILE A 263 10.44 -22.37 19.18
C ILE A 263 9.49 -21.51 18.33
N TRP A 264 9.98 -20.92 17.23
CA TRP A 264 9.20 -20.05 16.36
C TRP A 264 8.72 -20.75 15.08
N ARG A 265 9.22 -21.95 14.76
CA ARG A 265 8.92 -22.64 13.48
C ARG A 265 7.43 -22.89 13.28
N SER A 266 6.72 -23.34 14.31
CA SER A 266 5.27 -23.54 14.26
C SER A 266 4.53 -22.22 14.02
N ALA A 267 4.87 -21.18 14.79
CA ALA A 267 4.25 -19.86 14.66
C ALA A 267 4.49 -19.22 13.28
N PHE A 268 5.68 -19.42 12.68
CA PHE A 268 5.98 -18.95 11.33
C PHE A 268 5.23 -19.74 10.25
N SER A 269 5.20 -21.06 10.37
CA SER A 269 4.46 -21.92 9.42
C SER A 269 2.97 -21.56 9.43
N ASP A 270 2.35 -21.51 10.62
CA ASP A 270 0.95 -21.12 10.79
C ASP A 270 0.65 -19.72 10.21
N ALA A 271 1.58 -18.76 10.41
CA ALA A 271 1.42 -17.41 9.91
C ALA A 271 1.51 -17.36 8.38
N VAL A 272 2.51 -18.01 7.79
CA VAL A 272 2.72 -18.03 6.34
C VAL A 272 1.57 -18.76 5.64
N ASP A 273 1.08 -19.87 6.19
CA ASP A 273 -0.07 -20.59 5.65
C ASP A 273 -1.34 -19.73 5.71
N SER A 274 -1.58 -19.06 6.85
CA SER A 274 -2.72 -18.15 7.00
C SER A 274 -2.65 -16.99 6.01
N ILE A 275 -1.47 -16.38 5.85
CA ILE A 275 -1.26 -15.29 4.89
C ILE A 275 -1.48 -15.79 3.46
N ASN A 276 -0.92 -16.94 3.10
CA ASN A 276 -1.05 -17.50 1.77
C ASN A 276 -2.51 -17.81 1.43
N ASN A 277 -3.27 -18.40 2.37
CA ASN A 277 -4.68 -18.69 2.18
C ASN A 277 -5.52 -17.42 1.93
N ILE A 278 -5.27 -16.35 2.70
CA ILE A 278 -5.98 -15.07 2.53
C ILE A 278 -5.55 -14.38 1.23
N CYS A 279 -4.27 -14.40 0.91
CA CYS A 279 -3.72 -13.69 -0.24
C CYS A 279 -3.90 -14.44 -1.57
N GLN A 280 -4.30 -15.71 -1.55
CA GLN A 280 -4.41 -16.55 -2.74
C GLN A 280 -5.30 -15.98 -3.86
N PRO A 281 -6.53 -15.50 -3.61
CA PRO A 281 -7.35 -14.90 -4.67
C PRO A 281 -6.68 -13.66 -5.28
N TYR A 282 -6.09 -12.79 -4.45
CA TYR A 282 -5.39 -11.59 -4.90
C TYR A 282 -4.12 -11.93 -5.69
N ARG A 283 -3.42 -12.98 -5.28
CA ARG A 283 -2.24 -13.51 -5.96
C ARG A 283 -2.57 -14.09 -7.33
N ALA A 284 -3.62 -14.91 -7.40
CA ALA A 284 -4.11 -15.47 -8.67
C ALA A 284 -4.51 -14.34 -9.64
N ARG A 285 -5.19 -13.30 -9.13
CA ARG A 285 -5.54 -12.12 -9.93
C ARG A 285 -4.30 -11.35 -10.39
N ALA A 286 -3.32 -11.11 -9.51
CA ALA A 286 -2.07 -10.43 -9.87
C ALA A 286 -1.34 -11.19 -10.98
N LEU A 287 -1.21 -12.52 -10.84
CA LEU A 287 -0.60 -13.39 -11.86
C LEU A 287 -1.36 -13.29 -13.20
N SER A 288 -2.70 -13.27 -13.16
CA SER A 288 -3.51 -13.15 -14.38
C SER A 288 -3.35 -11.81 -15.11
N ILE A 289 -3.04 -10.73 -14.38
CA ILE A 289 -2.73 -9.42 -14.96
C ILE A 289 -1.30 -9.45 -15.53
N GLU A 290 -0.33 -9.95 -14.76
CA GLU A 290 1.08 -10.01 -15.15
C GLU A 290 1.33 -10.88 -16.38
N ASN A 291 0.58 -11.97 -16.55
CA ASN A 291 0.69 -12.87 -17.70
C ASN A 291 -0.27 -12.54 -18.87
N GLY A 292 -1.11 -11.51 -18.74
CA GLY A 292 -2.06 -11.06 -19.76
C GLY A 292 -3.36 -11.87 -19.87
N SER A 293 -3.52 -12.99 -19.17
CA SER A 293 -4.73 -13.83 -19.26
C SER A 293 -6.01 -13.10 -18.80
N PHE A 294 -5.90 -12.14 -17.88
CA PHE A 294 -7.05 -11.32 -17.50
C PHE A 294 -7.47 -10.37 -18.62
N ALA A 295 -6.53 -9.81 -19.38
CA ALA A 295 -6.86 -9.00 -20.55
C ALA A 295 -7.64 -9.84 -21.58
N ASP A 296 -7.28 -11.10 -21.75
CA ASP A 296 -8.00 -12.03 -22.64
C ASP A 296 -9.41 -12.37 -22.10
N GLU A 297 -9.57 -12.56 -20.79
CA GLU A 297 -10.89 -12.70 -20.15
C GLU A 297 -11.80 -11.49 -20.44
N LEU A 298 -11.25 -10.27 -20.38
CA LEU A 298 -11.98 -9.04 -20.69
C LEU A 298 -12.31 -8.95 -22.19
N LYS A 299 -11.38 -9.32 -23.09
CA LYS A 299 -11.62 -9.38 -24.54
C LYS A 299 -12.74 -10.34 -24.90
N GLU A 300 -12.78 -11.53 -24.29
CA GLU A 300 -13.86 -12.49 -24.53
C GLU A 300 -15.23 -11.94 -24.15
N ARG A 301 -15.33 -11.16 -23.06
CA ARG A 301 -16.57 -10.47 -22.67
C ARG A 301 -16.98 -9.41 -23.70
N PHE A 302 -16.02 -8.66 -24.25
CA PHE A 302 -16.27 -7.73 -25.35
C PHE A 302 -16.76 -8.45 -26.62
N HIS A 303 -16.10 -9.54 -27.01
CA HIS A 303 -16.47 -10.35 -28.17
C HIS A 303 -17.86 -10.97 -28.00
N ALA A 304 -18.15 -11.56 -26.84
CA ALA A 304 -19.46 -12.12 -26.52
C ALA A 304 -20.58 -11.07 -26.63
N ARG A 305 -20.34 -9.85 -26.12
CA ARG A 305 -21.27 -8.72 -26.28
C ARG A 305 -21.46 -8.33 -27.75
N ALA A 306 -20.38 -8.16 -28.50
CA ALA A 306 -20.44 -7.77 -29.90
C ALA A 306 -21.18 -8.82 -30.75
N ASN A 307 -20.91 -10.11 -30.52
CA ASN A 307 -21.57 -11.24 -31.17
C ASN A 307 -23.06 -11.31 -30.83
N LYS A 308 -23.43 -11.06 -29.57
CA LYS A 308 -24.84 -10.99 -29.16
C LYS A 308 -25.58 -9.89 -29.92
N ILE A 309 -25.00 -8.69 -30.01
CA ILE A 309 -25.59 -7.57 -30.76
C ILE A 309 -25.70 -7.91 -32.26
N GLU A 310 -24.67 -8.52 -32.86
CA GLU A 310 -24.73 -8.91 -34.28
C GLU A 310 -25.81 -9.97 -34.53
N SER A 311 -25.96 -10.95 -33.64
CA SER A 311 -27.04 -11.93 -33.69
C SER A 311 -28.42 -11.26 -33.61
N GLU A 312 -28.60 -10.27 -32.72
CA GLU A 312 -29.85 -9.49 -32.65
C GLU A 312 -30.12 -8.69 -33.94
N VAL A 313 -29.08 -8.09 -34.53
CA VAL A 313 -29.18 -7.39 -35.82
C VAL A 313 -29.62 -8.37 -36.91
N GLN A 314 -28.98 -9.53 -37.00
CA GLN A 314 -29.30 -10.54 -38.01
C GLN A 314 -30.74 -11.04 -37.87
N ASN A 315 -31.19 -11.33 -36.65
CA ASN A 315 -32.57 -11.69 -36.35
C ASN A 315 -33.59 -10.59 -36.73
N ALA A 316 -33.22 -9.31 -36.59
CA ALA A 316 -34.07 -8.20 -37.02
C ALA A 316 -34.12 -8.05 -38.54
N LEU A 317 -33.00 -8.26 -39.23
CA LEU A 317 -32.93 -8.24 -40.69
C LEU A 317 -33.71 -9.39 -41.32
N GLU A 318 -33.67 -10.58 -40.71
CA GLU A 318 -34.49 -11.72 -41.14
C GLU A 318 -35.98 -11.44 -41.00
N ARG A 319 -36.41 -10.85 -39.88
CA ARG A 319 -37.80 -10.38 -39.70
C ARG A 319 -38.20 -9.37 -40.78
N LEU A 320 -37.32 -8.44 -41.14
CA LEU A 320 -37.53 -7.50 -42.24
C LEU A 320 -37.65 -8.22 -43.59
N HIS A 321 -36.77 -9.17 -43.90
CA HIS A 321 -36.84 -9.95 -45.13
C HIS A 321 -38.11 -10.81 -45.22
N CYS A 322 -38.53 -11.43 -44.12
CA CYS A 322 -39.82 -12.13 -44.02
C CYS A 322 -40.99 -11.18 -44.27
N LYS A 323 -40.98 -9.99 -43.65
CA LYS A 323 -42.03 -8.99 -43.85
C LYS A 323 -42.12 -8.54 -45.31
N VAL A 324 -40.99 -8.28 -45.98
CA VAL A 324 -40.98 -7.94 -47.41
C VAL A 324 -41.57 -9.07 -48.26
N ARG A 325 -41.20 -10.32 -48.00
CA ARG A 325 -41.76 -11.49 -48.72
C ARG A 325 -43.28 -11.61 -48.51
N SER A 326 -43.73 -11.48 -47.26
CA SER A 326 -45.16 -11.47 -46.91
C SER A 326 -45.89 -10.36 -47.66
N ASN A 327 -45.37 -9.13 -47.59
CA ASN A 327 -45.98 -7.97 -48.24
C ASN A 327 -46.14 -8.15 -49.76
N VAL A 328 -45.15 -8.73 -50.43
CA VAL A 328 -45.22 -9.03 -51.87
C VAL A 328 -46.26 -10.12 -52.15
N ALA A 329 -46.29 -11.17 -51.34
CA ALA A 329 -47.29 -12.24 -51.47
C ALA A 329 -48.72 -11.73 -51.24
N ASP A 330 -48.92 -10.91 -50.21
CA ASP A 330 -50.19 -10.26 -49.88
C ASP A 330 -50.64 -9.34 -51.01
N THR A 331 -49.74 -8.52 -51.57
CA THR A 331 -50.07 -7.67 -52.73
C THR A 331 -50.42 -8.50 -53.96
N LYS A 332 -49.69 -9.59 -54.25
CA LYS A 332 -50.02 -10.50 -55.35
C LYS A 332 -51.39 -11.14 -55.17
N SER A 333 -51.69 -11.59 -53.95
CA SER A 333 -52.99 -12.16 -53.59
C SER A 333 -54.11 -11.13 -53.73
N ARG A 334 -53.91 -9.90 -53.25
CA ARG A 334 -54.90 -8.81 -53.35
C ARG A 334 -55.16 -8.37 -54.78
N LEU A 335 -54.17 -8.40 -55.66
CA LEU A 335 -54.27 -7.93 -57.05
C LEU A 335 -54.56 -9.05 -58.07
N HIS A 336 -55.06 -10.21 -57.63
CA HIS A 336 -55.45 -11.28 -58.55
C HIS A 336 -56.58 -10.81 -59.49
N LEU A 337 -56.54 -11.24 -60.75
CA LEU A 337 -57.62 -10.97 -61.69
C LEU A 337 -58.82 -11.85 -61.36
N LEU A 338 -60.01 -11.24 -61.30
CA LEU A 338 -61.28 -11.94 -61.06
C LEU A 338 -61.70 -12.77 -62.29
N LYS A 339 -61.31 -12.31 -63.49
CA LYS A 339 -61.62 -12.92 -64.78
C LYS A 339 -60.37 -12.96 -65.66
N SER A 340 -60.19 -14.05 -66.40
CA SER A 340 -59.08 -14.18 -67.35
C SER A 340 -59.21 -13.15 -68.49
N VAL A 341 -58.11 -12.49 -68.83
CA VAL A 341 -58.04 -11.48 -69.89
C VAL A 341 -56.93 -11.84 -70.88
N SER A 342 -57.23 -11.78 -72.18
CA SER A 342 -56.20 -11.95 -73.23
C SER A 342 -55.41 -10.65 -73.44
N ASP A 343 -54.19 -10.73 -73.94
CA ASP A 343 -53.31 -9.54 -74.03
C ASP A 343 -53.83 -8.46 -74.98
N ASP A 344 -54.63 -8.84 -75.98
CA ASP A 344 -55.22 -7.94 -77.00
C ASP A 344 -56.67 -7.53 -76.71
N GLU A 345 -57.26 -8.03 -75.62
CA GLU A 345 -58.62 -7.69 -75.22
C GLU A 345 -58.74 -6.21 -74.84
N MET A 346 -59.73 -5.53 -75.42
CA MET A 346 -60.02 -4.13 -75.15
C MET A 346 -61.17 -4.00 -74.16
N ILE A 347 -60.85 -3.79 -72.88
CA ILE A 347 -61.83 -3.67 -71.81
C ILE A 347 -62.27 -2.21 -71.66
N GLU A 348 -63.55 -1.93 -71.85
CA GLU A 348 -64.11 -0.59 -71.59
C GLU A 348 -64.09 -0.28 -70.10
N LEU A 349 -63.75 0.96 -69.69
CA LEU A 349 -63.52 1.31 -68.28
C LEU A 349 -64.69 1.02 -67.33
N LYS A 350 -65.93 1.00 -67.84
CA LYS A 350 -67.13 0.68 -67.04
C LYS A 350 -67.21 -0.81 -66.66
N ASN A 351 -66.54 -1.69 -67.40
CA ASN A 351 -66.54 -3.14 -67.19
C ASN A 351 -65.30 -3.62 -66.40
N LEU A 352 -64.36 -2.73 -66.08
CA LEU A 352 -63.13 -3.07 -65.36
C LEU A 352 -63.37 -3.67 -63.96
N ALA A 353 -64.53 -3.41 -63.37
CA ALA A 353 -64.97 -4.01 -62.11
C ALA A 353 -65.15 -5.53 -62.17
N GLU A 354 -65.35 -6.10 -63.37
CA GLU A 354 -65.41 -7.57 -63.56
C GLU A 354 -64.03 -8.24 -63.53
N TYR A 355 -62.96 -7.47 -63.71
CA TYR A 355 -61.59 -7.99 -63.84
C TYR A 355 -60.73 -7.68 -62.62
N LEU A 356 -61.01 -6.57 -61.92
CA LEU A 356 -60.22 -6.09 -60.79
C LEU A 356 -60.94 -6.25 -59.44
N PRO A 357 -60.22 -6.64 -58.39
CA PRO A 357 -60.76 -6.77 -57.03
C PRO A 357 -61.16 -5.42 -56.39
N VAL A 358 -60.64 -4.30 -56.89
CA VAL A 358 -61.09 -2.94 -56.56
C VAL A 358 -61.20 -2.11 -57.83
N ALA A 359 -62.34 -1.45 -58.01
CA ALA A 359 -62.68 -0.63 -59.17
C ALA A 359 -63.48 0.62 -58.76
N SER A 360 -63.65 1.57 -59.68
CA SER A 360 -64.46 2.76 -59.46
C SER A 360 -65.96 2.44 -59.50
N SER A 361 -66.75 3.03 -58.60
CA SER A 361 -68.22 2.97 -58.62
C SER A 361 -68.88 4.02 -59.52
N SER A 362 -68.11 4.84 -60.24
CA SER A 362 -68.66 5.91 -61.07
C SER A 362 -69.23 5.38 -62.38
N THR A 363 -70.39 5.90 -62.80
CA THR A 363 -71.01 5.59 -64.09
C THR A 363 -70.61 6.57 -65.20
N SER A 364 -69.90 7.66 -64.86
CA SER A 364 -69.49 8.69 -65.82
C SER A 364 -68.15 8.35 -66.48
N ALA A 365 -68.13 8.32 -67.82
CA ALA A 365 -66.91 8.04 -68.61
C ALA A 365 -65.74 8.99 -68.28
N ALA A 366 -66.03 10.28 -68.00
CA ALA A 366 -65.02 11.27 -67.62
C ALA A 366 -64.43 10.99 -66.23
N SER A 367 -65.27 10.60 -65.28
CA SER A 367 -64.84 10.23 -63.92
C SER A 367 -64.06 8.93 -63.90
N LEU A 368 -64.47 7.93 -64.70
CA LEU A 368 -63.76 6.67 -64.88
C LEU A 368 -62.37 6.90 -65.50
N LEU A 369 -62.28 7.72 -66.55
CA LEU A 369 -61.00 8.09 -67.16
C LEU A 369 -60.06 8.76 -66.13
N LYS A 370 -60.58 9.72 -65.36
CA LYS A 370 -59.81 10.43 -64.32
C LYS A 370 -59.32 9.45 -63.24
N PHE A 371 -60.19 8.54 -62.78
CA PHE A 371 -59.84 7.56 -61.76
C PHE A 371 -58.75 6.59 -62.24
N TYR A 372 -58.94 5.89 -63.36
CA TYR A 372 -57.97 4.89 -63.80
C TYR A 372 -56.65 5.52 -64.27
N ARG A 373 -56.68 6.72 -64.85
CA ARG A 373 -55.45 7.47 -65.16
C ARG A 373 -54.70 7.86 -63.89
N ALA A 374 -55.40 8.31 -62.84
CA ALA A 374 -54.78 8.64 -61.55
C ALA A 374 -54.22 7.41 -60.81
N ASN A 375 -54.73 6.21 -61.09
CA ASN A 375 -54.20 4.94 -60.56
C ASN A 375 -53.09 4.33 -61.44
N GLY A 376 -52.67 5.03 -62.50
CA GLY A 376 -51.51 4.67 -63.33
C GLY A 376 -51.79 3.64 -64.43
N PHE A 377 -53.06 3.44 -64.83
CA PHE A 377 -53.38 2.58 -65.98
C PHE A 377 -53.08 3.30 -67.29
N ASN A 378 -52.57 2.57 -68.28
CA ASN A 378 -52.39 3.06 -69.64
C ASN A 378 -53.72 2.92 -70.41
N LEU A 379 -54.28 4.04 -70.88
CA LEU A 379 -55.66 4.11 -71.35
C LEU A 379 -55.74 4.58 -72.81
N ILE A 380 -56.55 3.89 -73.61
CA ILE A 380 -56.81 4.20 -75.03
C ILE A 380 -58.19 4.84 -75.14
N SER A 381 -58.31 5.96 -75.85
CA SER A 381 -59.58 6.67 -76.03
C SER A 381 -60.01 6.60 -77.50
N LYS A 382 -61.25 6.18 -77.77
CA LYS A 382 -61.85 6.14 -79.10
C LYS A 382 -63.08 7.06 -79.17
N PRO A 383 -63.21 7.92 -80.19
CA PRO A 383 -64.38 8.79 -80.34
C PRO A 383 -65.63 8.00 -80.74
N LEU A 384 -66.77 8.30 -80.10
CA LEU A 384 -68.11 7.76 -80.42
C LEU A 384 -69.00 8.81 -81.13
N GLY A 385 -68.45 9.98 -81.47
CA GLY A 385 -69.13 11.11 -82.12
C GLY A 385 -68.44 12.44 -81.82
N LYS A 386 -69.05 13.59 -82.19
CA LYS A 386 -68.45 14.93 -82.03
C LYS A 386 -68.16 15.37 -80.59
N LYS A 387 -68.80 14.76 -79.58
CA LYS A 387 -68.70 15.17 -78.15
C LYS A 387 -68.50 14.02 -77.14
N LYS A 388 -68.47 12.75 -77.58
CA LYS A 388 -68.40 11.58 -76.68
C LYS A 388 -67.23 10.66 -77.06
N CYS A 389 -66.52 10.16 -76.07
CA CYS A 389 -65.43 9.18 -76.22
C CYS A 389 -65.69 7.96 -75.31
N ALA A 390 -65.36 6.76 -75.80
CA ALA A 390 -65.20 5.57 -74.97
C ALA A 390 -63.72 5.39 -74.64
N HIS A 391 -63.46 4.90 -73.43
CA HIS A 391 -62.12 4.70 -72.91
C HIS A 391 -61.91 3.22 -72.59
N TYR A 392 -60.72 2.73 -72.88
CA TYR A 392 -60.37 1.32 -72.79
C TYR A 392 -59.02 1.13 -72.11
N VAL A 393 -58.84 -0.02 -71.46
CA VAL A 393 -57.53 -0.56 -71.10
C VAL A 393 -57.31 -1.85 -71.89
N GLN A 394 -56.11 -2.03 -72.43
CA GLN A 394 -55.76 -3.27 -73.11
C GLN A 394 -55.32 -4.31 -72.08
N GLY A 395 -55.64 -5.60 -72.28
CA GLY A 395 -55.31 -6.67 -71.35
C GLY A 395 -53.82 -6.74 -70.96
N ARG A 396 -52.91 -6.50 -71.92
CA ARG A 396 -51.46 -6.40 -71.64
C ARG A 396 -51.10 -5.26 -70.69
N ASP A 397 -51.73 -4.09 -70.82
CA ASP A 397 -51.47 -2.92 -69.98
C ASP A 397 -52.05 -3.10 -68.57
N LEU A 398 -53.20 -3.78 -68.46
CA LEU A 398 -53.81 -4.19 -67.19
C LEU A 398 -52.86 -5.13 -66.41
N LYS A 399 -52.38 -6.20 -67.06
CA LYS A 399 -51.42 -7.15 -66.47
C LYS A 399 -50.10 -6.46 -66.11
N LYS A 400 -49.61 -5.56 -66.98
CA LYS A 400 -48.39 -4.79 -66.76
C LYS A 400 -48.49 -3.94 -65.48
N ARG A 401 -49.58 -3.19 -65.30
CA ARG A 401 -49.77 -2.36 -64.10
C ARG A 401 -49.84 -3.19 -62.81
N ILE A 402 -50.50 -4.35 -62.83
CA ILE A 402 -50.51 -5.27 -61.67
C ILE A 402 -49.10 -5.76 -61.35
N LYS A 403 -48.34 -6.20 -62.36
CA LYS A 403 -46.96 -6.65 -62.21
C LYS A 403 -46.05 -5.54 -61.66
N GLU A 404 -46.21 -4.31 -62.15
CA GLU A 404 -45.49 -3.14 -61.66
C GLU A 404 -45.74 -2.88 -60.17
N LEU A 405 -46.98 -2.98 -59.70
CA LEU A 405 -47.31 -2.77 -58.28
C LEU A 405 -46.74 -3.86 -57.38
N VAL A 406 -46.75 -5.12 -57.83
CA VAL A 406 -46.12 -6.24 -57.11
C VAL A 406 -44.62 -6.03 -56.98
N GLU A 407 -43.94 -5.62 -58.06
CA GLU A 407 -42.49 -5.34 -58.00
C GLU A 407 -42.18 -4.06 -57.22
N LEU A 408 -43.03 -3.03 -57.30
CA LEU A 408 -42.89 -1.81 -56.51
C LEU A 408 -42.94 -2.13 -55.02
N ARG A 409 -43.82 -3.05 -54.58
CA ARG A 409 -43.92 -3.46 -53.17
C ARG A 409 -42.65 -4.09 -52.62
N ARG A 410 -41.81 -4.72 -53.46
CA ARG A 410 -40.51 -5.29 -53.06
C ARG A 410 -39.50 -4.21 -52.66
N GLY A 411 -39.66 -3.00 -53.21
CA GLY A 411 -38.69 -1.91 -53.12
C GLY A 411 -38.80 -1.03 -51.87
N PHE A 412 -39.89 -1.15 -51.08
CA PHE A 412 -40.13 -0.28 -49.93
C PHE A 412 -40.85 -0.97 -48.77
N LEU A 413 -40.69 -0.39 -47.58
CA LEU A 413 -41.49 -0.71 -46.39
C LEU A 413 -42.18 0.55 -45.88
N LEU A 414 -43.38 0.40 -45.34
CA LEU A 414 -44.07 1.46 -44.63
C LEU A 414 -43.38 1.70 -43.28
N TYR A 415 -43.45 2.93 -42.78
CA TYR A 415 -42.85 3.29 -41.49
C TYR A 415 -43.33 2.37 -40.36
N ASP A 416 -44.64 2.12 -40.30
CA ASP A 416 -45.28 1.30 -39.25
C ASP A 416 -44.77 -0.15 -39.27
N GLU A 417 -44.44 -0.68 -40.45
CA GLU A 417 -43.88 -2.03 -40.60
C GLU A 417 -42.45 -2.11 -40.06
N VAL A 418 -41.63 -1.10 -40.37
CA VAL A 418 -40.25 -1.03 -39.84
C VAL A 418 -40.27 -0.80 -38.32
N PHE A 419 -41.21 0.02 -37.83
CA PHE A 419 -41.41 0.26 -36.41
C PHE A 419 -41.83 -1.03 -35.68
N GLU A 420 -42.75 -1.81 -36.24
CA GLU A 420 -43.17 -3.10 -35.72
C GLU A 420 -42.01 -4.11 -35.66
N ILE A 421 -41.16 -4.16 -36.69
CA ILE A 421 -39.96 -5.02 -36.68
C ILE A 421 -39.02 -4.65 -35.52
N LEU A 422 -38.84 -3.36 -35.27
CA LEU A 422 -37.94 -2.86 -34.23
C LEU A 422 -38.51 -3.05 -32.81
N HIS A 423 -39.80 -2.77 -32.62
CA HIS A 423 -40.40 -2.63 -31.28
C HIS A 423 -41.43 -3.71 -30.94
N GLY A 424 -41.86 -4.54 -31.89
CA GLY A 424 -42.86 -5.59 -31.67
C GLY A 424 -44.30 -5.08 -31.50
N ARG A 425 -44.56 -3.82 -31.86
CA ARG A 425 -45.89 -3.19 -31.78
C ARG A 425 -46.04 -2.10 -32.84
N GLN A 426 -47.27 -1.63 -33.04
CA GLN A 426 -47.58 -0.49 -33.90
C GLN A 426 -47.20 0.86 -33.25
N PRO A 427 -46.86 1.89 -34.05
CA PRO A 427 -46.55 3.22 -33.52
C PRO A 427 -47.80 3.94 -32.99
N ALA A 428 -47.62 4.80 -31.99
CA ALA A 428 -48.70 5.65 -31.48
C ALA A 428 -49.12 6.69 -32.54
N LYS A 429 -50.43 6.99 -32.64
CA LYS A 429 -51.04 7.84 -33.69
C LYS A 429 -50.40 9.23 -33.84
N ASN A 430 -49.80 9.76 -32.77
CA ASN A 430 -49.01 11.00 -32.77
C ASN A 430 -47.68 10.77 -32.04
N GLY A 431 -46.54 10.83 -32.72
CA GLY A 431 -45.34 11.35 -32.06
C GLY A 431 -44.12 10.44 -31.83
N SER A 432 -43.95 9.31 -32.52
CA SER A 432 -42.62 8.69 -32.55
C SER A 432 -42.12 8.65 -33.98
N LYS A 433 -41.42 9.70 -34.42
CA LYS A 433 -40.49 9.62 -35.55
C LYS A 433 -39.12 9.83 -34.97
N ASP A 434 -38.40 8.74 -34.84
CA ASP A 434 -37.03 8.79 -34.35
C ASP A 434 -36.17 9.61 -35.33
N ARG A 435 -35.62 10.71 -34.80
CA ARG A 435 -34.94 11.77 -35.56
C ARG A 435 -33.50 11.41 -35.94
N PHE A 436 -32.98 10.28 -35.47
CA PHE A 436 -31.58 9.90 -35.69
C PHE A 436 -31.47 8.73 -36.68
N ALA A 437 -32.05 7.57 -36.38
CA ALA A 437 -32.02 6.42 -37.28
C ALA A 437 -32.71 6.68 -38.62
N PHE A 438 -33.82 7.43 -38.59
CA PHE A 438 -34.62 7.72 -39.77
C PHE A 438 -34.35 9.10 -40.39
N LYS A 439 -33.36 9.83 -39.88
CA LYS A 439 -32.98 11.14 -40.42
C LYS A 439 -32.70 11.03 -41.91
N ASP A 440 -33.40 11.88 -42.69
CA ASP A 440 -33.31 12.00 -44.15
C ASP A 440 -33.67 10.72 -44.96
N LYS A 441 -34.19 9.69 -44.29
CA LYS A 441 -34.57 8.39 -44.91
C LYS A 441 -36.07 8.24 -45.15
N LEU A 442 -36.89 8.96 -44.37
CA LEU A 442 -38.34 8.90 -44.49
C LEU A 442 -38.80 9.66 -45.72
N LYS A 443 -39.48 8.96 -46.62
CA LYS A 443 -40.07 9.54 -47.84
C LYS A 443 -41.58 9.62 -47.70
N LEU A 444 -42.16 10.61 -48.36
CA LEU A 444 -43.60 10.80 -48.40
C LEU A 444 -44.16 10.30 -49.73
N TRP A 445 -45.25 9.54 -49.67
CA TRP A 445 -45.99 9.12 -50.85
C TRP A 445 -47.48 9.41 -50.66
N ILE A 446 -48.07 10.09 -51.64
CA ILE A 446 -49.52 10.18 -51.80
C ILE A 446 -49.96 8.99 -52.66
N MET A 447 -50.41 7.93 -52.02
CA MET A 447 -50.82 6.70 -52.70
C MET A 447 -52.20 6.88 -53.32
N SER A 448 -52.37 6.43 -54.55
CA SER A 448 -53.67 6.33 -55.22
C SER A 448 -54.58 5.30 -54.53
N SER A 449 -55.87 5.31 -54.86
CA SER A 449 -56.87 4.39 -54.27
C SER A 449 -56.49 2.92 -54.46
N PHE A 450 -56.03 2.59 -55.67
CA PHE A 450 -55.62 1.25 -56.06
C PHE A 450 -54.30 0.83 -55.41
N GLU A 451 -53.36 1.76 -55.24
CA GLU A 451 -52.11 1.51 -54.48
C GLU A 451 -52.39 1.28 -52.98
N CYS A 452 -53.34 2.00 -52.39
CA CYS A 452 -53.77 1.77 -51.01
C CYS A 452 -54.29 0.34 -50.84
N PHE A 453 -55.23 -0.07 -51.70
CA PHE A 453 -55.72 -1.43 -51.67
C PHE A 453 -54.60 -2.46 -51.89
N ALA A 454 -53.73 -2.25 -52.87
CA ALA A 454 -52.62 -3.15 -53.17
C ALA A 454 -51.71 -3.40 -51.96
N PHE A 455 -51.34 -2.34 -51.22
CA PHE A 455 -50.31 -2.43 -50.18
C PHE A 455 -50.86 -2.58 -48.76
N THR A 456 -52.05 -2.06 -48.47
CA THR A 456 -52.66 -2.13 -47.12
C THR A 456 -53.91 -3.00 -47.06
N GLY A 457 -54.52 -3.34 -48.20
CA GLY A 457 -55.78 -4.10 -48.26
C GLY A 457 -57.03 -3.24 -48.08
N GLU A 458 -56.87 -1.94 -47.83
CA GLU A 458 -57.96 -1.00 -47.60
C GLU A 458 -57.96 0.06 -48.71
N PRO A 459 -59.02 0.15 -49.54
CA PRO A 459 -59.10 1.19 -50.57
C PRO A 459 -59.34 2.57 -49.91
N SER A 460 -58.76 3.62 -50.49
CA SER A 460 -59.03 5.02 -50.07
C SER A 460 -59.68 5.80 -51.21
N LEU A 461 -60.83 6.42 -50.96
CA LEU A 461 -61.56 7.20 -51.97
C LEU A 461 -60.76 8.42 -52.49
N HIS A 462 -59.93 9.02 -51.64
CA HIS A 462 -59.18 10.25 -51.95
C HIS A 462 -57.66 10.03 -51.99
N GLY A 463 -57.20 8.78 -51.98
CA GLY A 463 -55.80 8.43 -51.77
C GLY A 463 -55.37 8.55 -50.30
N ARG A 464 -54.19 8.04 -49.95
CA ARG A 464 -53.67 8.06 -48.58
C ARG A 464 -52.25 8.61 -48.56
N ARG A 465 -52.01 9.58 -47.68
CA ARG A 465 -50.67 10.10 -47.40
C ARG A 465 -49.95 9.12 -46.46
N THR A 466 -48.85 8.55 -46.93
CA THR A 466 -48.12 7.50 -46.22
C THR A 466 -46.63 7.83 -46.15
N VAL A 467 -45.99 7.41 -45.07
CA VAL A 467 -44.54 7.52 -44.88
C VAL A 467 -43.91 6.14 -45.12
N TYR A 468 -42.86 6.11 -45.94
CA TYR A 468 -42.18 4.88 -46.30
C TYR A 468 -40.66 5.04 -46.31
N LEU A 469 -39.97 3.92 -46.35
CA LEU A 469 -38.53 3.81 -46.54
C LEU A 469 -38.24 2.93 -47.75
N SER A 470 -37.18 3.24 -48.50
CA SER A 470 -36.66 2.28 -49.46
C SER A 470 -36.16 1.03 -48.70
N ARG A 471 -36.10 -0.12 -49.37
CA ARG A 471 -35.57 -1.34 -48.77
C ARG A 471 -34.14 -1.13 -48.23
N ALA A 472 -33.30 -0.40 -48.97
CA ALA A 472 -31.93 -0.08 -48.54
C ALA A 472 -31.93 0.79 -47.27
N ASP A 473 -32.77 1.82 -47.22
CA ASP A 473 -32.89 2.70 -46.05
C ASP A 473 -33.43 1.97 -44.83
N ALA A 474 -34.38 1.04 -45.02
CA ALA A 474 -34.93 0.22 -43.95
C ALA A 474 -33.88 -0.74 -43.36
N LEU A 475 -33.06 -1.37 -44.21
CA LEU A 475 -31.94 -2.21 -43.76
C LEU A 475 -30.94 -1.40 -42.93
N LEU A 476 -30.59 -0.19 -43.39
CA LEU A 476 -29.69 0.70 -42.67
C LEU A 476 -30.28 1.19 -41.33
N ALA A 477 -31.58 1.50 -41.30
CA ALA A 477 -32.27 1.91 -40.08
C ALA A 477 -32.29 0.76 -39.05
N VAL A 478 -32.60 -0.47 -39.48
CA VAL A 478 -32.57 -1.65 -38.59
C VAL A 478 -31.18 -1.91 -38.03
N ARG A 479 -30.13 -1.89 -38.88
CA ARG A 479 -28.74 -2.03 -38.43
C ARG A 479 -28.35 -0.94 -37.43
N THR A 480 -28.76 0.30 -37.68
CA THR A 480 -28.46 1.44 -36.79
C THR A 480 -29.17 1.31 -35.43
N VAL A 481 -30.46 1.02 -35.41
CA VAL A 481 -31.24 0.96 -34.15
C VAL A 481 -30.85 -0.25 -33.31
N VAL A 482 -30.81 -1.43 -33.91
CA VAL A 482 -30.53 -2.68 -33.18
C VAL A 482 -29.05 -2.78 -32.83
N GLY A 483 -28.17 -2.34 -33.74
CA GLY A 483 -26.72 -2.35 -33.54
C GLY A 483 -26.19 -1.22 -32.65
N GLY A 484 -27.05 -0.31 -32.17
CA GLY A 484 -26.67 0.81 -31.32
C GLY A 484 -26.26 2.08 -32.06
N GLY A 485 -25.88 2.02 -33.34
CA GLY A 485 -25.52 3.20 -34.13
C GLY A 485 -24.09 3.70 -33.90
N TYR A 486 -23.22 2.84 -33.38
CA TYR A 486 -21.79 3.04 -33.22
C TYR A 486 -21.03 1.76 -33.56
N ASP A 487 -19.71 1.84 -33.71
CA ASP A 487 -18.87 0.66 -33.87
C ASP A 487 -18.81 -0.13 -32.56
N LYS A 488 -19.62 -1.19 -32.46
CA LYS A 488 -19.72 -2.06 -31.29
C LYS A 488 -18.49 -2.91 -31.01
N ALA A 489 -17.58 -3.06 -31.99
CA ALA A 489 -16.31 -3.76 -31.78
C ALA A 489 -15.25 -2.84 -31.15
N LYS A 490 -15.36 -1.53 -31.38
CA LYS A 490 -14.43 -0.54 -30.84
C LYS A 490 -14.94 0.16 -29.58
N TYR A 491 -16.25 0.42 -29.48
CA TYR A 491 -16.80 1.30 -28.47
C TYR A 491 -17.86 0.63 -27.60
N ILE A 492 -17.96 1.09 -26.36
CA ILE A 492 -19.01 0.71 -25.41
C ILE A 492 -19.58 1.97 -24.73
N PRO A 493 -20.92 2.13 -24.66
CA PRO A 493 -21.53 3.19 -23.86
C PRO A 493 -21.17 3.04 -22.38
N VAL A 494 -20.96 4.15 -21.66
CA VAL A 494 -20.54 4.12 -20.25
C VAL A 494 -21.45 3.26 -19.36
N LEU A 495 -22.77 3.40 -19.51
CA LEU A 495 -23.73 2.61 -18.72
C LEU A 495 -23.74 1.12 -19.10
N ASP A 496 -23.36 0.77 -20.33
CA ASP A 496 -23.24 -0.63 -20.73
C ASP A 496 -21.94 -1.23 -20.17
N ALA A 497 -20.90 -0.41 -20.00
CA ALA A 497 -19.65 -0.80 -19.35
C ALA A 497 -19.81 -1.01 -17.83
N GLU A 498 -20.83 -0.41 -17.19
CA GLU A 498 -21.25 -0.71 -15.82
C GLU A 498 -21.96 -2.07 -15.68
N GLN A 499 -22.57 -2.58 -16.76
CA GLN A 499 -23.31 -3.86 -16.76
C GLN A 499 -22.45 -5.05 -17.21
N LEU A 500 -21.65 -4.86 -18.27
CA LEU A 500 -20.36 -5.54 -18.38
C LEU A 500 -19.50 -5.05 -17.20
N PHE A 501 -18.30 -5.49 -16.90
CA PHE A 501 -17.39 -4.91 -15.88
C PHE A 501 -17.94 -4.16 -14.62
N PRO A 502 -18.93 -4.67 -13.86
CA PRO A 502 -19.39 -4.04 -12.61
C PRO A 502 -18.27 -3.92 -11.56
N GLU A 503 -17.20 -4.70 -11.70
CA GLU A 503 -16.01 -4.64 -10.87
C GLU A 503 -15.17 -3.37 -11.05
N PHE A 504 -15.28 -2.66 -12.18
CA PHE A 504 -14.50 -1.46 -12.46
C PHE A 504 -15.34 -0.19 -12.54
N PHE A 505 -16.62 -0.34 -12.83
CA PHE A 505 -17.54 0.77 -13.09
C PHE A 505 -18.70 0.74 -12.11
N ASN A 506 -19.13 1.93 -11.68
CA ASN A 506 -20.29 2.12 -10.82
C ASN A 506 -21.10 3.34 -11.26
N GLN A 507 -22.24 3.60 -10.61
CA GLN A 507 -23.13 4.71 -10.97
C GLN A 507 -22.48 6.12 -10.89
N LYS A 508 -21.32 6.25 -10.25
CA LYS A 508 -20.54 7.50 -10.15
C LYS A 508 -19.38 7.57 -11.16
N THR A 509 -19.25 6.61 -12.09
CA THR A 509 -18.19 6.56 -13.11
C THR A 509 -17.97 7.91 -13.80
N LEU A 510 -19.04 8.54 -14.30
CA LEU A 510 -18.93 9.83 -15.00
C LEU A 510 -18.49 10.99 -14.08
N THR A 511 -18.87 10.93 -12.81
CA THR A 511 -18.43 11.90 -11.80
C THR A 511 -16.95 11.69 -11.48
N SER A 512 -16.50 10.44 -11.37
CA SER A 512 -15.10 10.09 -11.16
C SER A 512 -14.22 10.52 -12.34
N VAL A 513 -14.67 10.33 -13.58
CA VAL A 513 -13.99 10.84 -14.79
C VAL A 513 -13.86 12.37 -14.77
N ALA A 514 -14.92 13.08 -14.36
CA ALA A 514 -14.95 14.55 -14.39
C ALA A 514 -14.14 15.21 -13.27
N LEU A 515 -14.00 14.53 -12.13
CA LEU A 515 -13.25 15.01 -10.96
C LEU A 515 -11.77 14.66 -11.00
N ASP A 516 -11.30 13.95 -12.04
CA ASP A 516 -10.15 13.09 -11.87
C ASP A 516 -8.79 13.79 -11.81
N SER A 517 -7.95 13.26 -10.93
CA SER A 517 -6.51 13.49 -10.89
C SER A 517 -5.83 12.67 -12.00
N GLU A 518 -4.67 13.10 -12.51
CA GLU A 518 -3.92 12.45 -13.62
C GLU A 518 -3.52 10.95 -13.40
N ARG A 519 -3.98 10.29 -12.32
CA ARG A 519 -3.41 9.03 -11.82
C ARG A 519 -4.43 8.02 -11.31
N SER A 520 -5.71 8.15 -11.65
CA SER A 520 -6.75 7.19 -11.25
C SER A 520 -7.12 6.25 -12.41
N PHE A 521 -7.80 5.14 -12.10
CA PHE A 521 -8.32 4.20 -13.11
C PHE A 521 -9.05 4.92 -14.25
N TYR A 522 -9.90 5.89 -13.91
CA TYR A 522 -10.72 6.61 -14.89
C TYR A 522 -9.92 7.56 -15.78
N SER A 523 -8.73 8.02 -15.35
CA SER A 523 -7.84 8.87 -16.15
C SER A 523 -7.20 8.14 -17.34
N PHE A 524 -7.14 6.80 -17.29
CA PHE A 524 -6.61 5.99 -18.38
C PHE A 524 -7.65 5.63 -19.45
N LEU A 525 -8.94 5.91 -19.19
CA LEU A 525 -10.02 5.62 -20.13
C LEU A 525 -10.05 6.64 -21.28
N LYS A 526 -10.18 6.15 -22.51
CA LYS A 526 -10.34 6.99 -23.71
C LYS A 526 -11.81 7.14 -24.05
N LEU A 527 -12.37 8.29 -23.71
CA LEU A 527 -13.74 8.66 -24.05
C LEU A 527 -13.82 9.32 -25.42
N SER A 528 -14.99 9.24 -26.05
CA SER A 528 -15.29 10.02 -27.25
C SER A 528 -15.16 11.52 -26.98
N SER A 529 -14.55 12.26 -27.91
CA SER A 529 -14.30 13.71 -27.78
C SER A 529 -15.56 14.55 -27.53
N ALA A 530 -16.71 14.06 -27.98
CA ALA A 530 -18.01 14.63 -27.70
C ALA A 530 -19.02 13.53 -27.36
N ARG A 531 -20.13 13.92 -26.73
CA ARG A 531 -21.29 13.04 -26.55
C ARG A 531 -21.89 12.67 -27.91
N LYS A 532 -22.33 11.43 -28.04
CA LYS A 532 -22.92 10.89 -29.27
C LYS A 532 -24.34 10.38 -29.00
N ASN A 533 -25.18 10.46 -30.03
CA ASN A 533 -26.47 9.76 -30.05
C ASN A 533 -26.23 8.28 -30.37
N PHE A 534 -26.85 7.40 -29.61
CA PHE A 534 -26.81 5.95 -29.83
C PHE A 534 -28.12 5.30 -29.38
N TYR A 535 -28.29 4.02 -29.68
CA TYR A 535 -29.42 3.21 -29.23
C TYR A 535 -28.98 2.17 -28.21
N ARG A 536 -29.91 1.85 -27.32
CA ARG A 536 -29.78 0.72 -26.40
C ARG A 536 -31.12 0.03 -26.18
N PRO A 537 -31.12 -1.24 -25.76
CA PRO A 537 -32.31 -1.90 -25.24
C PRO A 537 -32.92 -1.08 -24.10
N SER A 538 -34.24 -0.98 -24.07
CA SER A 538 -34.94 -0.31 -22.97
C SER A 538 -35.01 -1.22 -21.73
N PRO A 539 -34.84 -0.67 -20.52
CA PRO A 539 -35.07 -1.41 -19.28
C PRO A 539 -36.57 -1.71 -19.13
N LEU A 540 -36.90 -2.84 -18.49
CA LEU A 540 -38.28 -3.16 -18.15
C LEU A 540 -38.75 -2.33 -16.94
N PRO A 541 -40.02 -1.88 -16.89
CA PRO A 541 -41.07 -1.97 -17.91
C PRO A 541 -40.98 -0.78 -18.87
N SER A 542 -40.67 -1.02 -20.15
CA SER A 542 -40.71 0.03 -21.18
C SER A 542 -41.52 -0.42 -22.38
N GLU A 543 -42.29 0.50 -22.94
CA GLU A 543 -43.13 0.25 -24.12
C GLU A 543 -42.34 0.03 -25.42
N LEU A 544 -41.09 0.48 -25.49
CA LEU A 544 -40.25 0.37 -26.69
C LEU A 544 -39.09 -0.58 -26.43
N ARG A 545 -38.85 -1.52 -27.34
CA ARG A 545 -37.70 -2.44 -27.25
C ARG A 545 -36.34 -1.74 -27.27
N TYR A 546 -36.18 -0.72 -28.12
CA TYR A 546 -34.97 0.09 -28.26
C TYR A 546 -35.29 1.56 -28.00
N ARG A 547 -34.37 2.28 -27.37
CA ARG A 547 -34.49 3.73 -27.13
C ARG A 547 -33.23 4.48 -27.52
N ALA A 548 -33.41 5.71 -28.01
CA ALA A 548 -32.31 6.63 -28.22
C ALA A 548 -31.75 7.10 -26.87
N ALA A 549 -30.43 7.23 -26.80
CA ALA A 549 -29.68 7.74 -25.67
C ALA A 549 -28.59 8.70 -26.15
N TYR A 550 -28.15 9.59 -25.27
CA TYR A 550 -27.12 10.58 -25.55
C TYR A 550 -26.07 10.55 -24.45
N GLY A 551 -24.81 10.29 -24.79
CA GLY A 551 -23.75 10.10 -23.81
C GLY A 551 -22.39 9.86 -24.43
N PHE A 552 -21.38 9.63 -23.59
CA PHE A 552 -20.04 9.29 -24.04
C PHE A 552 -19.90 7.80 -24.35
N LEU A 553 -18.99 7.49 -25.27
CA LEU A 553 -18.57 6.14 -25.58
C LEU A 553 -17.12 5.95 -25.10
N ILE A 554 -16.84 4.80 -24.49
CA ILE A 554 -15.49 4.38 -24.06
C ILE A 554 -14.89 3.52 -25.17
N ASP A 555 -13.62 3.76 -25.52
CA ASP A 555 -12.83 2.85 -26.35
C ASP A 555 -12.55 1.56 -25.56
N GLN A 556 -13.00 0.41 -26.07
CA GLN A 556 -12.93 -0.86 -25.36
C GLN A 556 -11.49 -1.24 -25.02
N SER A 557 -10.51 -0.95 -25.89
CA SER A 557 -9.10 -1.25 -25.61
C SER A 557 -8.58 -0.45 -24.42
N SER A 558 -9.07 0.78 -24.23
CA SER A 558 -8.65 1.64 -23.12
C SER A 558 -9.08 1.13 -21.74
N ILE A 559 -10.09 0.24 -21.67
CA ILE A 559 -10.48 -0.40 -20.40
C ILE A 559 -9.40 -1.39 -19.97
N ILE A 560 -8.86 -2.16 -20.91
CA ILE A 560 -7.74 -3.09 -20.66
C ILE A 560 -6.49 -2.28 -20.29
N ASP A 561 -6.15 -1.25 -21.09
CA ASP A 561 -5.04 -0.33 -20.81
C ASP A 561 -5.17 0.28 -19.40
N ALA A 562 -6.39 0.62 -18.97
CA ALA A 562 -6.65 1.21 -17.66
C ALA A 562 -6.43 0.23 -16.50
N VAL A 563 -6.81 -1.04 -16.66
CA VAL A 563 -6.54 -2.08 -15.64
C VAL A 563 -5.03 -2.25 -15.45
N GLU A 564 -4.29 -2.44 -16.54
CA GLU A 564 -2.84 -2.63 -16.52
C GLU A 564 -2.13 -1.39 -15.96
N SER A 565 -2.47 -0.21 -16.47
CA SER A 565 -1.86 1.05 -16.03
C SER A 565 -2.17 1.36 -14.56
N SER A 566 -3.37 1.04 -14.09
CA SER A 566 -3.73 1.21 -12.67
C SER A 566 -2.96 0.25 -11.78
N PHE A 567 -2.89 -1.03 -12.18
CA PHE A 567 -2.13 -2.05 -11.45
C PHE A 567 -0.66 -1.66 -11.30
N VAL A 568 -0.02 -1.23 -12.39
CA VAL A 568 1.37 -0.74 -12.37
C VAL A 568 1.51 0.52 -11.52
N SER A 569 0.64 1.51 -11.71
CA SER A 569 0.68 2.81 -10.99
C SER A 569 0.54 2.63 -9.49
N ILE A 570 -0.44 1.83 -9.05
CA ILE A 570 -0.72 1.56 -7.63
C ILE A 570 0.48 0.87 -6.98
N ASN A 571 0.96 -0.22 -7.57
CA ASN A 571 2.04 -1.02 -6.98
C ASN A 571 3.39 -0.30 -7.02
N SER A 572 3.67 0.46 -8.09
CA SER A 572 4.88 1.29 -8.16
C SER A 572 4.88 2.37 -7.07
N ARG A 573 3.71 2.95 -6.78
CA ARG A 573 3.57 3.93 -5.70
C ARG A 573 3.76 3.30 -4.32
N VAL A 574 3.10 2.17 -4.05
CA VAL A 574 3.25 1.47 -2.75
C VAL A 574 4.71 1.03 -2.58
N SER A 575 5.34 0.47 -3.61
CA SER A 575 6.75 0.09 -3.55
C SER A 575 7.67 1.30 -3.32
N ALA A 576 7.42 2.44 -3.98
CA ALA A 576 8.20 3.65 -3.76
C ALA A 576 8.00 4.22 -2.34
N ALA A 577 6.76 4.25 -1.85
CA ALA A 577 6.42 4.68 -0.50
C ALA A 577 7.09 3.79 0.55
N LEU A 578 7.02 2.45 0.40
CA LEU A 578 7.73 1.50 1.26
C LEU A 578 9.23 1.82 1.31
N VAL A 579 9.87 2.07 0.16
CA VAL A 579 11.30 2.43 0.11
C VAL A 579 11.58 3.79 0.77
N GLU A 580 10.68 4.76 0.64
CA GLU A 580 10.80 6.06 1.32
C GLU A 580 10.63 5.91 2.84
N ASP A 581 9.59 5.22 3.31
CA ASP A 581 9.32 4.96 4.73
C ASP A 581 10.47 4.20 5.39
N ILE A 582 11.02 3.20 4.70
CA ILE A 582 12.24 2.51 5.14
C ILE A 582 13.36 3.53 5.32
N LYS A 583 13.66 4.36 4.32
CA LYS A 583 14.72 5.37 4.42
C LYS A 583 14.46 6.37 5.55
N GLU A 584 13.22 6.78 5.77
CA GLU A 584 12.84 7.67 6.87
C GLU A 584 13.06 7.02 8.23
N GLU A 585 12.68 5.75 8.41
CA GLU A 585 12.92 4.99 9.65
C GLU A 585 14.42 4.93 9.96
N PHE A 586 15.26 4.65 8.96
CA PHE A 586 16.72 4.64 9.15
C PHE A 586 17.31 6.02 9.45
N LEU A 587 16.80 7.07 8.80
CA LEU A 587 17.24 8.45 9.07
C LEU A 587 16.85 8.91 10.48
N ALA A 588 15.70 8.47 11.00
CA ALA A 588 15.29 8.73 12.38
C ALA A 588 16.24 8.09 13.40
N ASP A 589 16.79 6.92 13.06
CA ASP A 589 17.87 6.26 13.82
C ASP A 589 19.26 6.90 13.60
N GLY A 590 19.34 8.00 12.85
CA GLY A 590 20.60 8.70 12.56
C GLY A 590 21.48 8.00 11.51
N MET A 591 20.95 7.01 10.79
CA MET A 591 21.70 6.19 9.83
C MET A 591 21.30 6.49 8.38
N GLN A 592 22.29 6.55 7.48
CA GLN A 592 22.05 6.56 6.04
C GLN A 592 22.23 5.18 5.45
N ILE A 593 21.28 4.71 4.64
CA ILE A 593 21.36 3.41 3.97
C ILE A 593 21.68 3.51 2.49
N SER A 594 22.32 2.47 1.96
CA SER A 594 22.41 2.14 0.53
C SER A 594 22.44 0.62 0.47
N SER A 595 21.29 0.00 0.19
CA SER A 595 21.20 -1.44 -0.04
C SER A 595 20.87 -1.71 -1.50
N ALA A 596 21.55 -2.70 -2.08
CA ALA A 596 21.23 -3.23 -3.41
C ALA A 596 19.84 -3.89 -3.44
N SER A 597 19.29 -4.29 -2.29
CA SER A 597 17.96 -4.93 -2.21
C SER A 597 16.81 -4.00 -2.62
N PHE A 598 17.00 -2.68 -2.62
CA PHE A 598 16.01 -1.73 -3.15
C PHE A 598 15.88 -1.78 -4.67
N GLY A 599 16.86 -2.37 -5.37
CA GLY A 599 16.83 -2.55 -6.83
C GLY A 599 16.26 -3.90 -7.28
N ILE A 600 15.81 -4.75 -6.35
CA ILE A 600 15.26 -6.07 -6.69
C ILE A 600 13.87 -5.89 -7.27
N ASN A 601 13.70 -6.28 -8.53
CA ASN A 601 12.43 -6.24 -9.23
C ASN A 601 11.66 -7.54 -8.97
N GLN A 602 10.72 -7.50 -8.03
CA GLN A 602 9.84 -8.62 -7.68
C GLN A 602 8.47 -8.42 -8.34
N GLN A 603 7.91 -9.47 -8.93
CA GLN A 603 6.53 -9.45 -9.43
C GLN A 603 5.56 -9.27 -8.27
N VAL A 604 4.45 -8.56 -8.48
CA VAL A 604 3.44 -8.33 -7.44
C VAL A 604 2.89 -9.66 -6.94
N SER A 605 2.66 -10.64 -7.83
CA SER A 605 2.18 -11.98 -7.43
C SER A 605 3.16 -12.76 -6.54
N ASP A 606 4.43 -12.38 -6.50
CA ASP A 606 5.43 -13.03 -5.65
C ASP A 606 5.46 -12.48 -4.23
N TYR A 607 4.79 -11.37 -3.93
CA TYR A 607 4.72 -10.85 -2.55
C TYR A 607 3.90 -11.78 -1.65
N LEU A 608 4.39 -11.93 -0.41
CA LEU A 608 3.70 -12.69 0.64
C LEU A 608 2.38 -11.99 1.02
N PHE A 609 2.43 -10.66 1.21
CA PHE A 609 1.28 -9.85 1.62
C PHE A 609 0.66 -9.11 0.42
N LEU A 610 -0.50 -9.58 -0.03
CA LEU A 610 -1.31 -8.95 -1.07
C LEU A 610 -2.71 -8.65 -0.54
N VAL A 611 -3.21 -7.47 -0.91
CA VAL A 611 -4.53 -6.96 -0.52
C VAL A 611 -5.21 -6.34 -1.74
N PRO A 612 -6.54 -6.16 -1.74
CA PRO A 612 -7.19 -5.37 -2.79
C PRO A 612 -6.80 -3.90 -2.69
N ALA A 613 -6.65 -3.25 -3.84
CA ALA A 613 -6.37 -1.82 -3.89
C ALA A 613 -7.58 -0.99 -3.47
N SER A 614 -7.34 0.14 -2.80
CA SER A 614 -8.39 1.13 -2.51
C SER A 614 -8.51 2.11 -3.68
N LEU A 615 -9.68 2.12 -4.33
CA LEU A 615 -10.06 3.08 -5.38
C LEU A 615 -11.12 4.02 -4.84
N GLY A 616 -10.75 5.26 -4.56
CA GLY A 616 -11.69 6.27 -4.03
C GLY A 616 -12.28 5.91 -2.66
N GLY A 617 -11.54 5.15 -1.84
CA GLY A 617 -11.97 4.73 -0.51
C GLY A 617 -12.74 3.40 -0.47
N VAL A 618 -13.01 2.78 -1.62
CA VAL A 618 -13.63 1.46 -1.73
C VAL A 618 -12.58 0.47 -2.22
N TYR A 619 -12.49 -0.68 -1.56
CA TYR A 619 -11.57 -1.73 -1.99
C TYR A 619 -12.08 -2.43 -3.26
N ASN A 620 -11.17 -2.70 -4.19
CA ASN A 620 -11.44 -3.42 -5.42
C ASN A 620 -10.66 -4.75 -5.44
N GLU A 621 -11.38 -5.85 -5.31
CA GLU A 621 -10.83 -7.22 -5.28
C GLU A 621 -10.19 -7.67 -6.59
N TYR A 622 -10.53 -7.00 -7.71
CA TYR A 622 -10.01 -7.31 -9.04
C TYR A 622 -8.72 -6.56 -9.36
N LEU A 623 -8.31 -5.61 -8.51
CA LEU A 623 -7.04 -4.88 -8.62
C LEU A 623 -6.20 -5.12 -7.37
N PRO A 624 -5.34 -6.15 -7.36
CA PRO A 624 -4.50 -6.46 -6.23
C PRO A 624 -3.34 -5.45 -6.08
N SER A 625 -2.96 -5.19 -4.84
CA SER A 625 -1.81 -4.36 -4.49
C SER A 625 -0.94 -4.98 -3.39
N ILE A 626 0.34 -4.63 -3.39
CA ILE A 626 1.25 -4.85 -2.25
C ILE A 626 0.64 -4.22 -1.00
N PHE A 627 0.76 -4.90 0.15
CA PHE A 627 0.24 -4.37 1.40
C PHE A 627 1.09 -3.19 1.90
N ASP A 628 0.43 -2.08 2.21
CA ASP A 628 1.07 -0.79 2.49
C ASP A 628 1.44 -0.61 3.98
N TYR A 629 2.53 0.11 4.24
CA TYR A 629 3.02 0.40 5.60
C TYR A 629 1.98 1.12 6.46
N HIS A 630 1.37 2.19 5.94
CA HIS A 630 0.39 2.97 6.69
C HIS A 630 -0.89 2.18 6.92
N ALA A 631 -1.26 1.29 5.99
CA ALA A 631 -2.40 0.39 6.19
C ALA A 631 -2.22 -0.49 7.43
N VAL A 632 -1.04 -1.10 7.62
CA VAL A 632 -0.72 -1.87 8.84
C VAL A 632 -0.81 -0.99 10.09
N LEU A 633 -0.24 0.21 10.04
CA LEU A 633 -0.23 1.14 11.17
C LEU A 633 -1.64 1.60 11.55
N HIS A 634 -2.52 1.87 10.58
CA HIS A 634 -3.91 2.30 10.81
C HIS A 634 -4.83 1.17 11.29
N VAL A 635 -4.47 -0.10 11.07
CA VAL A 635 -5.17 -1.23 11.68
C VAL A 635 -4.90 -1.25 13.18
N ILE A 636 -3.63 -1.15 13.57
CA ILE A 636 -3.19 -1.31 14.97
C ILE A 636 -3.47 -0.03 15.78
N LYS A 637 -3.18 1.15 15.22
CA LYS A 637 -3.39 2.44 15.91
C LYS A 637 -4.71 3.10 15.54
N PRO A 638 -5.41 3.71 16.52
CA PRO A 638 -6.56 4.56 16.22
C PRO A 638 -6.09 5.81 15.46
N THR A 639 -6.91 6.26 14.51
CA THR A 639 -6.76 7.55 13.83
C THR A 639 -7.95 8.44 14.16
N ASN A 640 -7.89 9.74 13.81
CA ASN A 640 -9.03 10.65 13.99
C ASN A 640 -10.28 10.21 13.19
N ILE A 641 -10.11 9.34 12.19
CA ILE A 641 -11.15 8.97 11.23
C ILE A 641 -11.62 7.52 11.44
N ALA A 642 -10.73 6.62 11.90
CA ALA A 642 -11.02 5.19 12.02
C ALA A 642 -10.55 4.61 13.37
N ARG A 643 -11.42 3.78 13.98
CA ARG A 643 -11.12 3.01 15.19
C ARG A 643 -10.05 1.95 14.91
N SER A 644 -9.29 1.52 15.92
CA SER A 644 -8.30 0.43 15.79
C SER A 644 -8.97 -0.95 15.73
N ALA A 645 -8.22 -1.99 15.34
CA ALA A 645 -8.69 -3.38 15.36
C ALA A 645 -9.05 -3.84 16.78
N PHE A 646 -8.29 -3.42 17.80
CA PHE A 646 -8.60 -3.73 19.21
C PHE A 646 -10.03 -3.34 19.57
N PHE A 647 -10.48 -2.15 19.17
CA PHE A 647 -11.85 -1.72 19.39
C PHE A 647 -12.84 -2.59 18.62
N ARG A 648 -12.57 -2.89 17.34
CA ARG A 648 -13.47 -3.66 16.47
C ARG A 648 -13.79 -5.04 17.01
N TYR A 649 -12.79 -5.71 17.59
CA TYR A 649 -12.92 -7.07 18.11
C TYR A 649 -13.17 -7.13 19.63
N GLY A 650 -13.46 -5.99 20.27
CA GLY A 650 -13.82 -5.94 21.69
C GLY A 650 -12.68 -6.23 22.66
N ILE A 651 -11.43 -5.99 22.28
CA ILE A 651 -10.28 -6.14 23.19
C ILE A 651 -10.22 -4.94 24.14
N ALA A 652 -10.40 -5.20 25.44
CA ALA A 652 -10.26 -4.23 26.51
C ALA A 652 -8.78 -3.86 26.70
N ALA A 653 -8.26 -2.98 25.85
CA ALA A 653 -6.94 -2.38 25.96
C ALA A 653 -7.06 -0.86 26.07
N ASP A 654 -6.32 -0.26 26.99
CA ASP A 654 -6.29 1.18 27.19
C ASP A 654 -5.84 1.91 25.90
N GLU A 655 -6.47 3.04 25.57
CA GLU A 655 -6.18 3.74 24.33
C GLU A 655 -4.76 4.33 24.32
N LYS A 656 -4.22 4.76 25.48
CA LYS A 656 -2.83 5.23 25.57
C LYS A 656 -1.86 4.08 25.34
N LEU A 657 -2.17 2.89 25.86
CA LEU A 657 -1.42 1.65 25.58
C LEU A 657 -1.36 1.36 24.07
N ILE A 658 -2.49 1.40 23.36
CA ILE A 658 -2.53 1.16 21.90
C ILE A 658 -1.75 2.25 21.14
N LYS A 659 -1.90 3.53 21.52
CA LYS A 659 -1.17 4.64 20.89
C LYS A 659 0.35 4.53 21.05
N SER A 660 0.82 3.83 22.09
CA SER A 660 2.24 3.57 22.35
C SER A 660 2.90 2.60 21.35
N PHE A 661 2.12 1.86 20.56
CA PHE A 661 2.66 0.96 19.53
C PHE A 661 3.58 1.72 18.58
N GLN A 662 4.67 1.12 18.10
CA GLN A 662 5.44 1.64 16.97
C GLN A 662 5.96 0.44 16.17
N SER A 663 6.11 0.61 14.86
CA SER A 663 6.54 -0.46 13.94
C SER A 663 7.88 -1.08 14.36
N HIS A 664 8.78 -0.36 15.02
CA HIS A 664 10.09 -0.90 15.44
C HIS A 664 10.10 -1.59 16.81
N LYS A 665 9.00 -1.54 17.60
CA LYS A 665 9.01 -2.08 18.97
C LYS A 665 9.27 -3.59 19.02
N GLY A 666 8.70 -4.36 18.10
CA GLY A 666 8.97 -5.81 18.01
C GLY A 666 10.44 -6.12 17.72
N ARG A 667 11.08 -5.33 16.84
CA ARG A 667 12.51 -5.45 16.54
C ARG A 667 13.39 -5.08 17.72
N HIS A 668 13.07 -4.02 18.47
CA HIS A 668 13.82 -3.68 19.70
C HIS A 668 13.66 -4.76 20.77
N TRP A 669 12.44 -5.29 20.93
CA TRP A 669 12.20 -6.40 21.84
C TRP A 669 13.07 -7.61 21.48
N GLN A 670 13.11 -7.99 20.20
CA GLN A 670 13.92 -9.13 19.76
C GLN A 670 15.43 -8.85 19.90
N THR A 671 15.88 -7.66 19.53
CA THR A 671 17.29 -7.24 19.70
C THR A 671 17.71 -7.33 21.17
N ASN A 672 16.91 -6.78 22.07
CA ASN A 672 17.19 -6.82 23.51
C ASN A 672 17.10 -8.24 24.07
N SER A 673 16.16 -9.07 23.59
CA SER A 673 16.05 -10.47 23.99
C SER A 673 17.29 -11.29 23.62
N LEU A 674 17.85 -11.06 22.44
CA LEU A 674 19.11 -11.71 22.01
C LEU A 674 20.30 -11.27 22.88
N PHE A 675 20.41 -9.99 23.20
CA PHE A 675 21.46 -9.50 24.10
C PHE A 675 21.32 -10.04 25.53
N ARG A 676 20.09 -10.10 26.06
CA ARG A 676 19.82 -10.72 27.37
C ARG A 676 20.13 -12.21 27.40
N ALA A 677 20.07 -12.89 26.26
CA ALA A 677 20.49 -14.27 26.12
C ALA A 677 22.03 -14.42 26.03
N GLY A 678 22.80 -13.33 26.08
CA GLY A 678 24.26 -13.33 26.11
C GLY A 678 24.94 -13.33 24.74
N LEU A 679 24.20 -13.14 23.64
CA LEU A 679 24.76 -13.16 22.29
C LEU A 679 25.69 -11.96 22.04
N ALA A 680 26.83 -12.22 21.38
CA ALA A 680 27.78 -11.19 20.99
C ALA A 680 27.16 -10.19 20.00
N ALA A 681 27.57 -8.92 20.09
CA ALA A 681 27.06 -7.85 19.25
C ALA A 681 27.24 -8.12 17.74
N SER A 682 28.35 -8.73 17.33
CA SER A 682 28.59 -9.14 15.93
C SER A 682 27.54 -10.15 15.43
N ILE A 683 27.16 -11.13 16.25
CA ILE A 683 26.14 -12.12 15.92
C ILE A 683 24.76 -11.48 15.86
N VAL A 684 24.40 -10.65 16.86
CA VAL A 684 23.13 -9.92 16.86
C VAL A 684 23.04 -8.97 15.67
N ASN A 685 24.13 -8.30 15.32
CA ASN A 685 24.22 -7.44 14.14
C ASN A 685 24.00 -8.25 12.87
N LYS A 686 24.72 -9.36 12.71
CA LYS A 686 24.56 -10.24 11.56
C LYS A 686 23.12 -10.74 11.48
N TRP A 687 22.52 -11.20 12.58
CA TRP A 687 21.10 -11.62 12.68
C TRP A 687 20.12 -10.52 12.29
N MET A 688 20.41 -9.28 12.69
CA MET A 688 19.57 -8.11 12.44
C MET A 688 19.85 -7.44 11.09
N GLY A 689 20.77 -8.00 10.30
CA GLY A 689 21.18 -7.49 8.98
C GLY A 689 21.99 -6.22 9.04
N ARG A 690 22.85 -6.06 10.04
CA ARG A 690 23.69 -4.88 10.28
C ARG A 690 25.13 -5.20 9.92
N THR A 691 25.88 -4.20 9.43
CA THR A 691 27.34 -4.29 9.36
C THR A 691 27.94 -4.08 10.76
N ASP A 692 29.15 -4.59 11.00
CA ASP A 692 29.75 -4.66 12.35
C ASP A 692 29.86 -3.29 13.05
N SER A 693 30.17 -2.22 12.31
CA SER A 693 30.24 -0.84 12.81
C SER A 693 28.89 -0.15 13.11
N GLN A 694 27.78 -0.86 12.91
CA GLN A 694 26.43 -0.29 13.04
C GLN A 694 25.61 -0.91 14.19
N GLY A 695 26.22 -1.80 14.97
CA GLY A 695 25.63 -2.35 16.20
C GLY A 695 25.89 -1.52 17.44
N ASP A 696 26.83 -0.59 17.37
CA ASP A 696 27.31 0.24 18.50
C ASP A 696 26.20 1.08 19.15
N HIS A 697 25.03 1.17 18.50
CA HIS A 697 23.83 1.84 19.03
C HIS A 697 22.87 0.94 19.79
N TYR A 698 23.12 -0.37 19.89
CA TYR A 698 22.23 -1.30 20.61
C TYR A 698 23.07 -2.27 21.42
N ASP A 699 22.88 -2.15 22.74
CA ASP A 699 23.89 -2.27 23.79
C ASP A 699 24.84 -1.05 23.76
N HIS A 700 24.42 0.04 24.40
CA HIS A 700 25.20 1.28 24.50
C HIS A 700 26.50 1.14 25.31
N GLN A 701 26.82 -0.09 25.71
CA GLN A 701 28.11 -0.49 26.21
C GLN A 701 28.52 -1.77 25.49
N THR A 702 29.52 -1.70 24.61
CA THR A 702 30.27 -2.86 24.12
C THR A 702 30.65 -3.76 25.31
N PRO A 703 30.89 -5.08 25.11
CA PRO A 703 31.44 -5.94 26.17
C PRO A 703 32.66 -5.33 26.88
N ARG A 704 33.45 -4.50 26.18
CA ARG A 704 34.54 -3.70 26.72
C ARG A 704 34.09 -2.53 27.58
N GLU A 705 33.11 -1.75 27.16
CA GLU A 705 32.56 -0.65 27.96
C GLU A 705 31.86 -1.16 29.22
N ARG A 706 31.18 -2.32 29.14
CA ARG A 706 30.65 -3.04 30.31
C ARG A 706 31.77 -3.46 31.23
N ALA A 707 32.84 -4.01 30.69
CA ALA A 707 34.00 -4.43 31.47
C ALA A 707 34.69 -3.24 32.16
N ALA A 708 34.84 -2.12 31.46
CA ALA A 708 35.37 -0.88 32.01
C ALA A 708 34.49 -0.35 33.15
N LYS A 709 33.17 -0.36 32.99
CA LYS A 709 32.25 0.11 34.04
C LYS A 709 32.21 -0.84 35.24
N VAL A 710 32.18 -2.15 35.01
CA VAL A 710 32.27 -3.15 36.08
C VAL A 710 33.61 -3.04 36.80
N SER A 711 34.71 -2.79 36.09
CA SER A 711 36.02 -2.51 36.68
C SER A 711 36.01 -1.27 37.57
N GLU A 712 35.46 -0.15 37.08
CA GLU A 712 35.34 1.11 37.83
C GLU A 712 34.54 0.88 39.13
N LEU A 713 33.39 0.22 39.03
CA LEU A 713 32.52 -0.06 40.16
C LEU A 713 33.10 -1.09 41.13
N MET A 714 33.84 -2.09 40.64
CA MET A 714 34.54 -3.04 41.51
C MET A 714 35.61 -2.36 42.36
N LEU A 715 36.25 -1.31 41.82
CA LEU A 715 37.25 -0.52 42.54
C LEU A 715 36.61 0.45 43.52
N SER A 716 35.59 1.20 43.08
CA SER A 716 34.94 2.26 43.88
C SER A 716 33.95 1.74 44.92
N GLU A 717 33.30 0.59 44.64
CA GLU A 717 32.24 0.00 45.46
C GLU A 717 32.60 -1.48 45.76
N GLN A 718 33.65 -1.72 46.54
CA GLN A 718 34.19 -3.06 46.81
C GLN A 718 33.20 -4.02 47.48
N SER A 719 32.11 -3.51 48.06
CA SER A 719 31.01 -4.29 48.62
C SER A 719 29.87 -4.51 47.64
N ARG A 720 29.94 -4.08 46.39
CA ARG A 720 28.84 -4.24 45.42
C ARG A 720 28.79 -5.62 44.80
N PHE A 721 29.95 -6.15 44.41
CA PHE A 721 30.04 -7.41 43.68
C PHE A 721 30.41 -8.59 44.60
N ILE A 722 29.90 -9.78 44.29
CA ILE A 722 30.34 -11.06 44.88
C ILE A 722 30.89 -11.94 43.76
N GLY A 723 32.07 -12.51 43.95
CA GLY A 723 32.74 -13.35 42.97
C GLY A 723 34.24 -13.36 43.25
N GLU A 724 34.98 -14.30 42.67
CA GLU A 724 36.37 -14.50 43.07
C GLU A 724 37.22 -13.27 42.72
N LEU A 725 36.98 -12.70 41.53
CA LEU A 725 37.62 -11.47 41.09
C LEU A 725 37.32 -10.31 42.04
N ALA A 726 36.05 -10.13 42.45
CA ALA A 726 35.64 -9.07 43.38
C ALA A 726 36.26 -9.26 44.77
N ASN A 727 36.28 -10.50 45.28
CA ASN A 727 36.89 -10.85 46.56
C ASN A 727 38.39 -10.59 46.56
N LYS A 728 39.07 -10.89 45.46
CA LYS A 728 40.51 -10.65 45.27
C LYS A 728 40.82 -9.14 45.26
N VAL A 729 40.05 -8.35 44.52
CA VAL A 729 40.15 -6.87 44.54
C VAL A 729 39.98 -6.32 45.95
N LYS A 730 38.91 -6.76 46.65
CA LYS A 730 38.64 -6.37 48.04
C LYS A 730 39.81 -6.70 48.98
N SER A 731 40.42 -7.89 48.83
CA SER A 731 41.57 -8.29 49.65
C SER A 731 42.82 -7.44 49.40
N TRP A 732 43.07 -7.04 48.15
CA TRP A 732 44.21 -6.22 47.76
C TRP A 732 44.09 -4.77 48.19
N SER A 733 42.88 -4.22 48.10
CA SER A 733 42.59 -2.89 48.66
C SER A 733 42.78 -2.83 50.18
N GLY A 734 42.63 -3.96 50.89
CA GLY A 734 42.93 -4.07 52.32
C GLY A 734 44.41 -4.28 52.68
N THR A 735 45.28 -4.61 51.71
CA THR A 735 46.69 -4.99 51.94
C THR A 735 47.71 -4.00 51.34
N ASN A 736 47.32 -2.72 51.15
CA ASN A 736 48.17 -1.63 50.64
C ASN A 736 48.70 -1.81 49.19
N VAL A 737 48.01 -2.58 48.35
CA VAL A 737 48.28 -2.55 46.89
C VAL A 737 47.72 -1.26 46.31
N SER A 738 48.51 -0.52 45.49
CA SER A 738 48.02 0.74 44.93
C SER A 738 46.89 0.53 43.91
N ASP A 739 45.93 1.46 43.89
CA ASP A 739 44.78 1.42 42.99
C ASP A 739 45.18 1.31 41.52
N GLU A 740 46.32 1.89 41.13
CA GLU A 740 46.88 1.79 39.77
C GLU A 740 47.23 0.34 39.38
N HIS A 741 47.81 -0.44 40.29
CA HIS A 741 48.12 -1.85 40.04
C HIS A 741 46.84 -2.71 40.00
N ILE A 742 45.87 -2.42 40.87
CA ILE A 742 44.58 -3.11 40.88
C ILE A 742 43.82 -2.81 39.58
N GLN A 743 43.80 -1.55 39.14
CA GLN A 743 43.20 -1.12 37.87
C GLN A 743 43.90 -1.77 36.67
N GLY A 744 45.23 -1.88 36.69
CA GLY A 744 46.00 -2.60 35.66
C GLY A 744 45.62 -4.08 35.58
N TYR A 745 45.46 -4.75 36.72
CA TYR A 745 45.01 -6.15 36.78
C TYR A 745 43.56 -6.31 36.27
N LEU A 746 42.66 -5.40 36.67
CA LEU A 746 41.28 -5.42 36.21
C LEU A 746 41.18 -5.16 34.70
N ASN A 747 41.91 -4.20 34.15
CA ASN A 747 41.95 -3.96 32.71
C ASN A 747 42.42 -5.18 31.90
N ASN A 748 43.34 -5.99 32.46
CA ASN A 748 43.82 -7.20 31.83
C ASN A 748 42.84 -8.38 31.97
N THR A 749 42.12 -8.47 33.10
CA THR A 749 41.24 -9.60 33.43
C THR A 749 39.81 -9.40 32.92
N LEU A 750 39.27 -8.18 33.04
CA LEU A 750 37.97 -7.75 32.55
C LEU A 750 38.13 -7.14 31.15
N GLN A 751 38.43 -7.96 30.15
CA GLN A 751 38.41 -7.50 28.75
C GLN A 751 37.00 -7.45 28.17
N THR A 752 36.13 -8.34 28.65
CA THR A 752 34.74 -8.48 28.22
C THR A 752 33.88 -8.81 29.44
N VAL A 753 32.68 -8.25 29.52
CA VAL A 753 31.68 -8.70 30.49
C VAL A 753 30.36 -8.99 29.80
N HIS A 754 29.85 -10.20 30.01
CA HIS A 754 28.55 -10.68 29.56
C HIS A 754 27.55 -10.61 30.72
N TYR A 755 26.47 -9.86 30.55
CA TYR A 755 25.39 -9.81 31.53
C TYR A 755 24.47 -11.01 31.34
N GLY A 756 24.22 -11.76 32.40
CA GLY A 756 23.25 -12.84 32.48
C GLY A 756 22.21 -12.58 33.58
N PRO A 757 21.13 -13.40 33.62
CA PRO A 757 20.02 -13.21 34.56
C PRO A 757 20.41 -13.43 36.02
N LEU A 758 21.39 -14.29 36.29
CA LEU A 758 21.88 -14.59 37.65
C LEU A 758 23.10 -13.74 38.03
N GLY A 759 23.77 -13.10 37.07
CA GLY A 759 25.07 -12.46 37.28
C GLY A 759 25.81 -12.21 35.98
N HIS A 760 27.05 -11.76 36.11
CA HIS A 760 27.97 -11.39 35.04
C HIS A 760 29.03 -12.48 34.82
N CYS A 761 29.37 -12.75 33.56
CA CYS A 761 30.49 -13.60 33.19
C CYS A 761 31.56 -12.74 32.51
N PHE A 762 32.80 -12.78 33.00
CA PHE A 762 33.89 -12.02 32.39
C PHE A 762 34.77 -12.84 31.41
N ARG A 763 34.41 -14.10 31.16
CA ARG A 763 35.06 -14.92 30.13
C ARG A 763 34.75 -14.37 28.75
N ASP A 764 35.75 -14.30 27.87
CA ASP A 764 35.49 -14.10 26.44
C ASP A 764 34.96 -15.40 25.83
N ILE A 765 33.62 -15.55 25.83
CA ILE A 765 32.93 -16.75 25.36
C ILE A 765 33.13 -17.01 23.85
N ASN A 766 33.56 -16.01 23.08
CA ASN A 766 33.77 -16.17 21.63
C ASN A 766 35.14 -16.78 21.33
N LEU A 767 36.16 -16.41 22.12
CA LEU A 767 37.49 -16.99 22.03
C LEU A 767 37.58 -18.31 22.79
N LYS A 768 36.86 -18.41 23.91
CA LYS A 768 36.86 -19.57 24.80
C LYS A 768 35.43 -19.97 25.17
N PRO A 769 34.79 -20.91 24.44
CA PRO A 769 33.48 -21.42 24.80
C PRO A 769 33.42 -21.90 26.27
N CYS A 770 32.24 -21.82 26.88
CA CYS A 770 32.05 -22.20 28.29
C CYS A 770 31.52 -23.64 28.40
N GLU A 771 32.30 -24.53 29.00
CA GLU A 771 31.94 -25.95 29.21
C GLU A 771 30.82 -26.13 30.25
N PHE A 772 30.55 -25.13 31.09
CA PHE A 772 29.53 -25.21 32.14
C PHE A 772 28.11 -24.92 31.63
N HIS A 773 27.91 -24.42 30.40
CA HIS A 773 26.58 -24.26 29.79
C HIS A 773 25.54 -23.59 30.71
N LEU A 774 25.86 -22.40 31.26
CA LEU A 774 25.02 -21.63 32.22
C LEU A 774 24.88 -22.24 33.63
N LYS A 775 25.58 -23.33 33.95
CA LYS A 775 25.69 -23.88 35.32
C LYS A 775 26.66 -23.06 36.19
N CYS A 776 26.60 -21.73 36.14
CA CYS A 776 27.57 -20.86 36.83
C CYS A 776 27.55 -21.02 38.36
N LEU A 777 26.37 -21.29 38.93
CA LEU A 777 26.20 -21.52 40.35
C LEU A 777 26.78 -22.85 40.82
N THR A 778 26.87 -23.88 39.96
CA THR A 778 27.35 -25.21 40.36
C THR A 778 28.73 -25.55 39.82
N GLY A 779 29.13 -25.05 38.65
CA GLY A 779 30.45 -25.31 38.07
C GLY A 779 30.75 -26.80 37.90
N ASN A 780 32.01 -27.19 38.07
CA ASN A 780 32.45 -28.57 38.16
C ASN A 780 32.49 -29.02 39.63
N ALA A 781 32.06 -30.26 39.91
CA ALA A 781 32.02 -30.81 41.28
C ALA A 781 31.33 -29.90 42.33
N GLY A 782 30.35 -29.11 41.90
CA GLY A 782 29.60 -28.21 42.76
C GLY A 782 30.33 -26.93 43.21
N LYS A 783 31.54 -26.69 42.67
CA LYS A 783 32.43 -25.62 43.13
C LYS A 783 32.08 -24.21 42.61
N GLY A 784 31.07 -24.05 41.76
CA GLY A 784 30.72 -22.75 41.16
C GLY A 784 31.80 -22.19 40.23
N CYS A 785 31.45 -21.24 39.36
CA CYS A 785 32.37 -20.70 38.35
C CYS A 785 33.18 -19.51 38.87
N ARG A 786 34.50 -19.52 38.71
CA ARG A 786 35.42 -18.42 39.06
C ARG A 786 35.26 -17.18 38.20
N GLU A 787 34.82 -17.37 36.96
CA GLU A 787 34.63 -16.29 35.98
C GLU A 787 33.24 -15.62 36.09
N PHE A 788 32.45 -16.03 37.09
CA PHE A 788 31.11 -15.52 37.37
C PHE A 788 31.11 -14.57 38.57
N VAL A 789 30.39 -13.46 38.43
CA VAL A 789 30.31 -12.39 39.43
C VAL A 789 28.86 -11.92 39.54
N VAL A 790 28.35 -11.71 40.74
CA VAL A 790 27.00 -11.19 40.99
C VAL A 790 27.07 -9.74 41.44
N ASP A 791 26.26 -8.87 40.85
CA ASP A 791 26.05 -7.50 41.34
C ASP A 791 24.93 -7.48 42.38
N MET A 792 25.28 -7.34 43.67
CA MET A 792 24.30 -7.35 44.76
C MET A 792 23.48 -6.06 44.83
N SER A 793 23.87 -5.02 44.09
CA SER A 793 23.08 -3.80 43.95
C SER A 793 22.10 -3.87 42.78
N ASP A 794 22.12 -4.95 41.98
CA ASP A 794 21.14 -5.21 40.92
C ASP A 794 19.94 -6.00 41.46
N PRO A 795 18.77 -5.36 41.68
CA PRO A 795 17.62 -6.04 42.28
C PRO A 795 17.05 -7.14 41.38
N ILE A 796 17.33 -7.14 40.08
CA ILE A 796 16.88 -8.21 39.17
C ILE A 796 17.73 -9.45 39.41
N GLN A 797 19.05 -9.32 39.49
CA GLN A 797 19.96 -10.45 39.73
C GLN A 797 19.69 -11.08 41.09
N VAL A 798 19.59 -10.27 42.14
CA VAL A 798 19.26 -10.72 43.50
C VAL A 798 17.97 -11.51 43.50
N LYS A 799 16.90 -10.98 42.89
CA LYS A 799 15.60 -11.65 42.81
C LYS A 799 15.63 -12.95 42.01
N GLN A 800 16.47 -13.05 40.97
CA GLN A 800 16.62 -14.29 40.21
C GLN A 800 17.38 -15.34 41.02
N ILE A 801 18.40 -14.96 41.79
CA ILE A 801 19.11 -15.86 42.70
C ILE A 801 18.17 -16.34 43.82
N GLU A 802 17.34 -15.44 44.38
CA GLU A 802 16.26 -15.83 45.31
C GLU A 802 15.31 -16.85 44.69
N ALA A 803 14.91 -16.64 43.44
CA ALA A 803 14.01 -17.56 42.74
C ALA A 803 14.66 -18.93 42.48
N GLU A 804 15.95 -18.98 42.13
CA GLU A 804 16.68 -20.25 41.98
C GLU A 804 16.89 -20.94 43.34
N ARG A 805 17.19 -20.20 44.43
CA ARG A 805 17.25 -20.74 45.80
C ARG A 805 15.92 -21.39 46.17
N SER A 806 14.82 -20.65 46.04
CA SER A 806 13.48 -21.17 46.38
C SER A 806 13.08 -22.34 45.49
N ARG A 807 13.48 -22.36 44.21
CA ARG A 807 13.23 -23.50 43.33
C ARG A 807 13.99 -24.74 43.80
N ALA A 808 15.27 -24.60 44.12
CA ALA A 808 16.09 -25.68 44.64
C ALA A 808 15.55 -26.22 45.98
N GLU A 809 15.11 -25.35 46.89
CA GLU A 809 14.49 -25.72 48.17
C GLU A 809 13.20 -26.54 48.00
N ASN A 810 12.31 -26.08 47.12
CA ASN A 810 11.07 -26.79 46.81
C ASN A 810 11.35 -28.16 46.17
N GLU A 811 12.36 -28.23 45.29
CA GLU A 811 12.73 -29.48 44.64
C GLU A 811 13.42 -30.46 45.61
N LEU A 812 14.27 -29.96 46.52
CA LEU A 812 14.84 -30.77 47.60
C LEU A 812 13.76 -31.40 48.47
N SER A 813 12.73 -30.63 48.83
CA SER A 813 11.58 -31.14 49.60
C SER A 813 10.91 -32.31 48.89
N ARG A 814 10.68 -32.20 47.57
CA ARG A 814 10.12 -33.29 46.76
C ARG A 814 11.06 -34.50 46.64
N LEU A 815 12.36 -34.26 46.49
CA LEU A 815 13.35 -35.33 46.34
C LEU A 815 13.54 -36.12 47.65
N PHE A 816 13.49 -35.46 48.81
CA PHE A 816 13.51 -36.14 50.12
C PHE A 816 12.24 -36.96 50.38
N GLU A 817 11.10 -36.59 49.80
CA GLU A 817 9.93 -37.48 49.79
C GLU A 817 10.12 -38.67 48.83
N ALA A 818 10.74 -38.43 47.67
CA ALA A 818 10.94 -39.43 46.63
C ALA A 818 11.98 -40.51 47.01
N ILE A 819 13.01 -40.18 47.80
CA ILE A 819 14.06 -41.14 48.20
C ILE A 819 13.52 -42.30 49.04
N ASN A 820 12.40 -42.08 49.73
CA ASN A 820 11.74 -43.09 50.57
C ASN A 820 10.73 -43.94 49.79
N ARG A 821 10.58 -43.73 48.47
CA ARG A 821 9.63 -44.46 47.64
C ARG A 821 10.27 -45.73 47.07
N PRO A 822 9.64 -46.91 47.24
CA PRO A 822 10.22 -48.18 46.81
C PRO A 822 10.29 -48.37 45.28
N ASP A 823 9.60 -47.54 44.50
CA ASP A 823 9.55 -47.58 43.03
C ASP A 823 10.59 -46.69 42.33
N VAL A 824 11.43 -45.98 43.09
CA VAL A 824 12.41 -45.02 42.55
C VAL A 824 13.85 -45.45 42.89
N PRO A 825 14.78 -45.53 41.91
CA PRO A 825 16.17 -45.83 42.20
C PRO A 825 16.83 -44.78 43.11
N VAL A 826 17.27 -45.20 44.29
CA VAL A 826 17.86 -44.33 45.33
C VAL A 826 19.03 -43.52 44.78
N GLU A 827 19.94 -44.17 44.06
CA GLU A 827 21.14 -43.56 43.46
C GLU A 827 20.80 -42.38 42.53
N SER A 828 19.69 -42.47 41.78
CA SER A 828 19.25 -41.39 40.89
C SER A 828 18.69 -40.19 41.67
N VAL A 829 17.99 -40.45 42.78
CA VAL A 829 17.46 -39.40 43.65
C VAL A 829 18.58 -38.71 44.41
N GLU A 830 19.56 -39.47 44.92
CA GLU A 830 20.74 -38.94 45.62
C GLU A 830 21.53 -37.97 44.74
N MET A 831 21.79 -38.31 43.47
CA MET A 831 22.46 -37.38 42.53
C MET A 831 21.69 -36.07 42.31
N HIS A 832 20.35 -36.13 42.25
CA HIS A 832 19.52 -34.93 42.09
C HIS A 832 19.49 -34.10 43.38
N ILE A 833 19.46 -34.76 44.55
CA ILE A 833 19.58 -34.10 45.86
C ILE A 833 20.92 -33.37 45.91
N GLU A 834 22.03 -34.01 45.58
CA GLU A 834 23.36 -33.40 45.61
C GLU A 834 23.43 -32.16 44.70
N HIS A 835 22.88 -32.25 43.48
CA HIS A 835 22.82 -31.11 42.56
C HIS A 835 21.98 -29.95 43.12
N GLN A 836 20.76 -30.21 43.59
CA GLN A 836 19.88 -29.17 44.11
C GLN A 836 20.39 -28.59 45.44
N MET A 837 21.02 -29.41 46.30
CA MET A 837 21.72 -28.96 47.49
C MET A 837 22.84 -27.99 47.13
N THR A 838 23.60 -28.28 46.07
CA THR A 838 24.66 -27.39 45.59
C THR A 838 24.09 -26.05 45.11
N VAL A 839 23.01 -26.06 44.30
CA VAL A 839 22.35 -24.83 43.83
C VAL A 839 21.84 -24.02 45.01
N PHE A 840 21.12 -24.65 45.94
CA PHE A 840 20.58 -24.01 47.14
C PHE A 840 21.68 -23.40 47.98
N ARG A 841 22.73 -24.16 48.31
CA ARG A 841 23.88 -23.69 49.10
C ARG A 841 24.55 -22.48 48.46
N ASN A 842 24.87 -22.57 47.17
CA ASN A 842 25.61 -21.51 46.48
C ASN A 842 24.75 -20.25 46.28
N ALA A 843 23.45 -20.40 46.04
CA ALA A 843 22.52 -19.27 45.99
C ALA A 843 22.32 -18.61 47.37
N SER A 844 22.18 -19.40 48.44
CA SER A 844 22.09 -18.90 49.83
C SER A 844 23.36 -18.15 50.23
N TYR A 845 24.54 -18.69 49.92
CA TYR A 845 25.81 -18.01 50.18
C TYR A 845 25.89 -16.61 49.54
N ILE A 846 25.41 -16.47 48.30
CA ILE A 846 25.39 -15.17 47.61
C ILE A 846 24.42 -14.19 48.30
N LEU A 847 23.24 -14.66 48.69
CA LEU A 847 22.18 -13.83 49.27
C LEU A 847 22.44 -13.43 50.72
N ASP A 848 22.97 -14.34 51.53
CA ASP A 848 22.92 -14.23 52.99
C ASP A 848 24.15 -13.54 53.62
N ARG A 849 25.04 -12.93 52.80
CA ARG A 849 26.27 -12.16 53.20
C ARG A 849 26.56 -12.15 54.72
N SER A 850 27.07 -13.28 55.22
CA SER A 850 27.57 -13.48 56.59
C SER A 850 26.71 -12.92 57.74
N ASP A 851 25.57 -13.55 58.02
CA ASP A 851 24.95 -13.55 59.37
C ASP A 851 25.06 -14.90 60.10
N ILE A 852 25.64 -15.93 59.46
CA ILE A 852 26.16 -17.10 60.17
C ILE A 852 27.66 -16.84 60.41
N VAL A 853 27.96 -16.31 61.59
CA VAL A 853 29.30 -16.22 62.15
C VAL A 853 29.82 -17.64 62.37
N LEU A 854 30.49 -18.20 61.37
CA LEU A 854 31.46 -19.26 61.62
C LEU A 854 32.77 -18.57 61.97
N THR A 855 33.28 -18.83 63.16
CA THR A 855 34.65 -18.49 63.56
C THR A 855 35.65 -19.11 62.56
N GLN A 856 36.87 -18.59 62.50
CA GLN A 856 37.89 -19.06 61.54
C GLN A 856 38.17 -20.58 61.70
N GLU A 857 38.09 -21.10 62.94
CA GLU A 857 38.14 -22.54 63.23
C GLU A 857 36.93 -23.33 62.71
N GLN A 858 35.72 -22.74 62.74
CA GLN A 858 34.50 -23.37 62.19
C GLN A 858 34.47 -23.35 60.66
N VAL A 859 35.10 -22.36 60.02
CA VAL A 859 35.28 -22.30 58.56
C VAL A 859 36.25 -23.37 58.07
N GLU A 860 37.32 -23.66 58.81
CA GLU A 860 38.30 -24.70 58.46
C GLU A 860 37.78 -26.13 58.74
N GLN A 861 36.83 -26.30 59.68
CA GLN A 861 36.19 -27.60 59.99
C GLN A 861 34.94 -27.89 59.16
N SER A 862 34.39 -26.88 58.49
CA SER A 862 33.24 -27.01 57.59
C SER A 862 33.65 -27.73 56.30
N GLN A 863 33.06 -28.91 56.03
CA GLN A 863 33.07 -29.47 54.67
C GLN A 863 32.19 -28.66 53.69
N ASP A 864 31.47 -27.65 54.21
CA ASP A 864 30.59 -26.80 53.42
C ASP A 864 31.37 -25.67 52.75
N TYR A 865 31.31 -25.75 51.42
CA TYR A 865 32.11 -25.07 50.43
C TYR A 865 31.69 -23.60 50.20
N GLN A 866 32.67 -22.72 50.01
CA GLN A 866 32.50 -21.30 49.71
C GLN A 866 32.63 -21.08 48.19
N PRO A 867 31.53 -20.95 47.43
CA PRO A 867 31.65 -20.59 46.03
C PRO A 867 32.36 -19.23 45.96
N PHE A 868 33.32 -19.13 45.04
CA PHE A 868 34.11 -17.91 44.77
C PHE A 868 35.29 -17.59 45.71
N VAL A 869 35.73 -18.55 46.53
CA VAL A 869 37.00 -18.46 47.31
C VAL A 869 38.07 -19.35 46.65
N HIS A 870 39.31 -19.38 47.18
CA HIS A 870 40.38 -20.22 46.66
C HIS A 870 39.85 -21.65 46.40
N GLU A 871 39.93 -22.13 45.14
CA GLU A 871 39.43 -23.43 44.60
C GLU A 871 38.15 -23.45 43.72
N GLY A 872 37.57 -22.33 43.30
CA GLY A 872 36.43 -22.35 42.34
C GLY A 872 36.72 -23.06 41.00
N SER A 873 35.66 -23.48 40.29
CA SER A 873 35.80 -24.12 38.97
C SER A 873 36.18 -23.10 37.90
N ILE A 874 37.15 -23.46 37.06
CA ILE A 874 37.49 -22.72 35.85
C ILE A 874 36.99 -23.54 34.66
N PRO A 875 36.25 -22.97 33.69
CA PRO A 875 35.98 -23.66 32.44
C PRO A 875 37.31 -23.82 31.67
N SER A 876 37.86 -25.03 31.65
CA SER A 876 39.08 -25.34 30.88
C SER A 876 38.78 -25.31 29.39
N ASP A 877 39.71 -24.80 28.58
CA ASP A 877 39.59 -24.85 27.12
C ASP A 877 40.88 -25.42 26.55
N CYS A 878 40.84 -26.71 26.23
CA CYS A 878 41.73 -27.28 25.23
C CYS A 878 41.12 -28.56 24.66
N VAL A 879 40.76 -28.53 23.37
CA VAL A 879 40.34 -29.72 22.60
C VAL A 879 41.41 -30.83 22.60
N PHE A 880 42.66 -30.50 22.97
CA PHE A 880 43.80 -31.40 23.13
C PHE A 880 44.23 -31.64 24.60
N GLN A 881 43.42 -31.27 25.60
CA GLN A 881 43.72 -31.44 27.04
C GLN A 881 45.04 -30.78 27.51
N CYS A 882 45.42 -29.64 26.95
CA CYS A 882 46.69 -28.96 27.21
C CYS A 882 46.73 -28.11 28.50
N GLY A 883 45.86 -28.36 29.48
CA GLY A 883 45.79 -27.57 30.70
C GLY A 883 45.25 -28.34 31.90
N ALA A 884 46.01 -29.32 32.38
CA ALA A 884 45.94 -29.79 33.75
C ALA A 884 47.12 -29.21 34.52
N THR A 885 46.84 -28.28 35.44
CA THR A 885 47.65 -28.02 36.64
C THR A 885 46.71 -27.65 37.76
#